data_AF-A0A8C9J517-F1
#
_entry.id   AF-A0A8C9J517-F1
#
_cell.length_a   1.000
_cell.length_b   1.000
_cell.length_c   1.000
_cell.angle_alpha   90.00
_cell.angle_beta   90.00
_cell.angle_gamma   90.00
#
_symmetry.space_group_name_H-M   'P 1'
#
loop_
_entity.id
_entity.type
_entity.pdbx_description
1 polymer ?
#
loop_
_entity_poly.entity_id
_entity_poly.type
_entity_poly.pdbx_seq_one_letter_code
_entity_poly.pdbx_strand_id
1 'polypeptide(L)'
;KAQADLVSGERAHFLKGALGSLRRLLIEIHEAKPKLIEPLDYENVIVQKKTQILNDGLREMLLFPYDDFQTATLRRQGRYMCSTVPADAQEEAQSLFVTECIKTYNSDWHLVNYKYEDYSGEFRQLPNKVAKLDKLPVHVYEVDEEVDKDEDAASLGSQKGGITKHGWLYKGNMNSAISVTMRSFKRRFFHLIQLGDGSYNLNFYKDEKISKEPKGSIFLDSCMGVVQNNKVRRFAFELKMQDKSSYLLAADSEVEMEEWITTLNKILQLNFEAAMQEKRNGDSHEDDEQSKLEGSGSGLDSYLPELAKSTREAEIKLKSESRVKLFYLDPDAQKLDFTSAEPEVKPFEEKFGKRILVKCNDLSFNLQCCVAENEEGPTTNVEPFFVTLSLFDIKYNRKISADFHVDLNHFSVRQMLATTSPALVNGGRKSSPALQDILHEAAMQYPKQGIFSVTCPHPDIFLVARIEKVLQGSITHGAEPYMKSSDSSKVAQKVLKNAKQACQRLGQYRMPFAWAARTLFKDASGNLDKNARFSALYRQDSNKLSNDDMLKLLADFRKPEKMAKLPVILGNLDITIDNVSSDFPNYVNSSYIPMKQFETCSKTPITFEVEEFVPCIPKHTQPYTIYNNHLYVYPKYLKYDSQKSFAKARNIAICIEFKDSDEEDSQPLKCIYGRPGGPVFTRSAFAAVLHHHQNPEFYDEIKIELPTQLHEKHHLLFTFFHVSCDNSSKGSTKKKDVVETQVGYSWLPLLKDGRVVTSEQHVPVAANLPSGYLGYQELGMGRHYGPEIKWVDGSKPLLKVSTHLVSTVYTQDQHLHNFFQYCQKTESGAQALGSELVKYLKSLHAMEGHVMIAFLPTILNQLFRVLTRATQEEVAVNVTRVIIHVVAQCHEEGLESHLRSYVKYAYKAEPYVASEYKTVHEELTKAMTTILKPSADFLTSNKLLKYSWFFFDVLIKSMAQHLIENSKVKLLRNQRFPASYHHAVETVVNMLTPHITQKFRDNPEASKHANHSLAVFIKRCFTFMDRGFVFKQINNYISCFAPGDPKTLFEYKFEFLRVVCNHEHYIPLNLPMPFGKGRIQRYQDLQLDYSLTDEFCRNHFLVGLLLREVGTALQEFREVRLIAISVLKNLLIKHSFDDRYASRSHQARIATLYLPLFGLLIENVQRINVRDVSPFPVNPGSTLKEESLPLPAANPLVTPQKPGIALDNSLHKDLFGAISGIGNVSCSVCFSLVSF
;
A
#
# COMPACT_ATOMS: atom_id res chain seq x y z
N LYS A 1 -56.85 -58.67 -40.81
CA LYS A 1 -56.37 -58.27 -39.46
C LYS A 1 -54.85 -58.44 -39.34
N ALA A 2 -54.29 -59.63 -39.56
CA ALA A 2 -52.84 -59.88 -39.48
C ALA A 2 -51.94 -59.02 -40.41
N GLN A 3 -52.45 -58.56 -41.55
CA GLN A 3 -51.67 -57.73 -42.51
C GLN A 3 -51.68 -56.22 -42.16
N ALA A 4 -52.60 -55.76 -41.30
CA ALA A 4 -52.64 -54.39 -40.80
C ALA A 4 -51.74 -54.19 -39.56
N ASP A 5 -51.49 -55.26 -38.80
CA ASP A 5 -50.64 -55.23 -37.61
C ASP A 5 -49.14 -55.32 -37.95
N LEU A 6 -48.76 -55.91 -39.09
CA LEU A 6 -47.36 -55.91 -39.56
C LEU A 6 -46.90 -54.52 -40.05
N VAL A 7 -47.76 -53.80 -40.79
CA VAL A 7 -47.41 -52.49 -41.38
C VAL A 7 -47.40 -51.36 -40.33
N SER A 8 -48.15 -51.51 -39.23
CA SER A 8 -48.13 -50.58 -38.10
C SER A 8 -46.90 -50.79 -37.20
N GLY A 9 -46.48 -52.05 -37.00
CA GLY A 9 -45.28 -52.42 -36.24
C GLY A 9 -43.97 -51.96 -36.89
N GLU A 10 -43.82 -52.13 -38.21
CA GLU A 10 -42.61 -51.68 -38.93
C GLU A 10 -42.50 -50.16 -39.02
N ARG A 11 -43.62 -49.44 -39.21
CA ARG A 11 -43.62 -47.96 -39.15
C ARG A 11 -43.30 -47.43 -37.75
N ALA A 12 -43.78 -48.08 -36.69
CA ALA A 12 -43.46 -47.70 -35.32
C ALA A 12 -41.99 -47.96 -34.96
N HIS A 13 -41.38 -49.04 -35.47
CA HIS A 13 -39.96 -49.33 -35.31
C HIS A 13 -39.08 -48.35 -36.10
N PHE A 14 -39.46 -47.99 -37.33
CA PHE A 14 -38.73 -47.01 -38.14
C PHE A 14 -38.83 -45.60 -37.57
N LEU A 15 -40.00 -45.19 -37.05
CA LEU A 15 -40.18 -43.90 -36.37
C LEU A 15 -39.43 -43.83 -35.03
N LYS A 16 -39.39 -44.92 -34.23
CA LYS A 16 -38.55 -44.99 -33.01
C LYS A 16 -37.06 -44.95 -33.33
N GLY A 17 -36.63 -45.61 -34.42
CA GLY A 17 -35.25 -45.55 -34.90
C GLY A 17 -34.86 -44.16 -35.40
N ALA A 18 -35.74 -43.51 -36.18
CA ALA A 18 -35.54 -42.16 -36.68
C ALA A 18 -35.58 -41.10 -35.57
N LEU A 19 -36.50 -41.20 -34.59
CA LEU A 19 -36.52 -40.35 -33.39
C LEU A 19 -35.33 -40.63 -32.48
N GLY A 20 -34.88 -41.88 -32.36
CA GLY A 20 -33.69 -42.26 -31.62
C GLY A 20 -32.41 -41.70 -32.26
N SER A 21 -32.30 -41.73 -33.58
CA SER A 21 -31.21 -41.11 -34.34
C SER A 21 -31.30 -39.60 -34.37
N LEU A 22 -32.48 -38.98 -34.50
CA LEU A 22 -32.67 -37.52 -34.39
C LEU A 22 -32.35 -37.03 -32.98
N ARG A 23 -32.72 -37.78 -31.94
CA ARG A 23 -32.36 -37.46 -30.56
C ARG A 23 -30.87 -37.65 -30.33
N ARG A 24 -30.23 -38.68 -30.92
CA ARG A 24 -28.77 -38.83 -30.91
C ARG A 24 -28.07 -37.72 -31.67
N LEU A 25 -28.58 -37.32 -32.84
CA LEU A 25 -28.05 -36.22 -33.65
C LEU A 25 -28.25 -34.87 -32.94
N LEU A 26 -29.40 -34.66 -32.29
CA LEU A 26 -29.68 -33.45 -31.50
C LEU A 26 -28.84 -33.39 -30.22
N ILE A 27 -28.57 -34.54 -29.59
CA ILE A 27 -27.63 -34.67 -28.48
C ILE A 27 -26.20 -34.45 -28.98
N GLU A 28 -25.77 -35.06 -30.08
CA GLU A 28 -24.45 -34.84 -30.70
C GLU A 28 -24.26 -33.39 -31.20
N ILE A 29 -25.32 -32.70 -31.63
CA ILE A 29 -25.30 -31.28 -32.01
C ILE A 29 -25.31 -30.35 -30.79
N HIS A 30 -25.93 -30.75 -29.67
CA HIS A 30 -25.87 -30.01 -28.39
C HIS A 30 -24.60 -30.32 -27.57
N GLU A 31 -23.95 -31.48 -27.79
CA GLU A 31 -22.73 -31.94 -27.11
C GLU A 31 -21.46 -31.72 -27.97
N ALA A 32 -21.59 -31.27 -29.22
CA ALA A 32 -20.46 -30.94 -30.07
C ALA A 32 -19.70 -29.73 -29.49
N LYS A 33 -18.47 -29.99 -29.02
CA LYS A 33 -17.54 -28.94 -28.61
C LYS A 33 -17.38 -27.92 -29.76
N PRO A 34 -17.52 -26.61 -29.50
CA PRO A 34 -17.37 -25.60 -30.54
C PRO A 34 -16.03 -25.77 -31.25
N LYS A 35 -16.04 -25.69 -32.60
CA LYS A 35 -14.82 -25.75 -33.41
C LYS A 35 -13.84 -24.68 -32.91
N LEU A 36 -12.56 -25.03 -32.70
CA LEU A 36 -11.56 -24.06 -32.23
C LEU A 36 -11.50 -22.88 -33.21
N ILE A 37 -11.50 -21.63 -32.71
CA ILE A 37 -11.13 -20.48 -33.55
C ILE A 37 -9.62 -20.58 -33.75
N GLU A 38 -9.16 -20.65 -34.99
CA GLU A 38 -7.72 -20.46 -35.25
C GLU A 38 -7.44 -18.96 -35.22
N PRO A 39 -6.68 -18.43 -34.25
CA PRO A 39 -6.34 -17.01 -34.23
C PRO A 39 -5.44 -16.65 -35.41
N LEU A 40 -5.58 -15.43 -35.91
CA LEU A 40 -4.67 -14.88 -36.92
C LEU A 40 -3.24 -14.71 -36.36
N ASP A 41 -2.23 -14.86 -37.21
CA ASP A 41 -0.86 -14.48 -36.88
C ASP A 41 -0.75 -12.95 -36.89
N TYR A 42 -0.90 -12.35 -35.70
CA TYR A 42 -1.08 -10.92 -35.55
C TYR A 42 0.11 -10.13 -36.08
N GLU A 43 1.33 -10.55 -35.78
CA GLU A 43 2.52 -9.83 -36.24
C GLU A 43 2.66 -9.93 -37.77
N ASN A 44 2.40 -11.09 -38.36
CA ASN A 44 2.43 -11.24 -39.81
C ASN A 44 1.34 -10.41 -40.52
N VAL A 45 0.13 -10.34 -39.96
CA VAL A 45 -0.96 -9.50 -40.53
C VAL A 45 -0.62 -8.02 -40.47
N ILE A 46 -0.05 -7.52 -39.36
CA ILE A 46 0.42 -6.14 -39.24
C ILE A 46 1.47 -5.82 -40.31
N VAL A 47 2.41 -6.74 -40.56
CA VAL A 47 3.45 -6.57 -41.57
C VAL A 47 2.84 -6.56 -42.99
N GLN A 48 1.97 -7.52 -43.30
CA GLN A 48 1.33 -7.63 -44.62
C GLN A 48 0.44 -6.43 -44.95
N LYS A 49 -0.28 -5.90 -43.95
CA LYS A 49 -1.22 -4.79 -44.11
C LYS A 49 -0.64 -3.43 -43.74
N LYS A 50 0.67 -3.32 -43.51
CA LYS A 50 1.33 -2.08 -43.05
C LYS A 50 0.93 -0.84 -43.84
N THR A 51 0.92 -0.91 -45.17
CA THR A 51 0.55 0.22 -46.05
C THR A 51 -0.91 0.61 -45.89
N GLN A 52 -1.82 -0.36 -45.71
CA GLN A 52 -3.23 -0.08 -45.47
C GLN A 52 -3.44 0.60 -44.11
N ILE A 53 -2.77 0.10 -43.07
CA ILE A 53 -2.84 0.65 -41.71
C ILE A 53 -2.32 2.09 -41.68
N LEU A 54 -1.20 2.39 -42.32
CA LEU A 54 -0.61 3.73 -42.32
C LEU A 54 -1.45 4.77 -43.08
N ASN A 55 -2.18 4.32 -44.10
CA ASN A 55 -3.06 5.16 -44.93
C ASN A 55 -4.50 5.27 -44.38
N ASP A 56 -4.84 4.58 -43.28
CA ASP A 56 -6.15 4.65 -42.65
C ASP A 56 -6.33 5.99 -41.90
N GLY A 57 -7.50 6.62 -42.06
CA GLY A 57 -7.84 7.89 -41.40
C GLY A 57 -8.00 7.81 -39.88
N LEU A 58 -8.15 6.61 -39.31
CA LEU A 58 -8.21 6.34 -37.87
C LEU A 58 -7.13 5.33 -37.44
N ARG A 59 -5.94 5.41 -38.06
CA ARG A 59 -4.81 4.48 -37.87
C ARG A 59 -4.39 4.32 -36.41
N GLU A 60 -4.59 5.32 -35.56
CA GLU A 60 -4.33 5.28 -34.12
C GLU A 60 -5.12 4.18 -33.39
N MET A 61 -6.28 3.77 -33.91
CA MET A 61 -7.05 2.62 -33.38
C MET A 61 -6.46 1.26 -33.78
N LEU A 62 -5.55 1.23 -34.75
CA LEU A 62 -4.92 0.02 -35.31
C LEU A 62 -3.49 -0.16 -34.81
N LEU A 63 -2.87 0.92 -34.33
CA LEU A 63 -1.48 0.94 -33.90
C LEU A 63 -1.36 0.61 -32.42
N PHE A 64 -0.46 -0.31 -32.11
CA PHE A 64 -0.08 -0.63 -30.74
C PHE A 64 1.19 0.17 -30.40
N PRO A 65 1.21 0.91 -29.28
CA PRO A 65 2.35 1.78 -28.96
C PRO A 65 3.65 1.00 -28.78
N TYR A 66 4.76 1.62 -29.21
CA TYR A 66 6.10 1.07 -29.04
C TYR A 66 6.69 1.41 -27.66
N ASP A 67 6.23 2.51 -27.04
CA ASP A 67 6.65 3.06 -25.75
C ASP A 67 5.67 2.73 -24.61
N ASP A 68 5.13 1.51 -24.62
CA ASP A 68 4.05 1.07 -23.72
C ASP A 68 4.49 0.95 -22.26
N PHE A 69 5.79 0.72 -22.04
CA PHE A 69 6.40 0.62 -20.72
C PHE A 69 7.83 1.16 -20.71
N GLN A 70 8.29 1.58 -19.54
CA GLN A 70 9.66 2.04 -19.31
C GLN A 70 10.14 1.62 -17.91
N THR A 71 11.45 1.49 -17.74
CA THR A 71 12.05 1.33 -16.40
C THR A 71 12.38 2.69 -15.80
N ALA A 72 12.23 2.81 -14.49
CA ALA A 72 12.64 3.99 -13.74
C ALA A 72 13.42 3.57 -12.51
N THR A 73 14.42 4.37 -12.14
CA THR A 73 15.11 4.25 -10.86
C THR A 73 14.66 5.38 -9.97
N LEU A 74 14.02 5.05 -8.85
CA LEU A 74 13.58 6.01 -7.86
C LEU A 74 14.57 5.99 -6.70
N ARG A 75 15.19 7.14 -6.44
CA ARG A 75 16.14 7.29 -5.35
C ARG A 75 15.49 6.92 -4.02
N ARG A 76 16.18 6.12 -3.21
CA ARG A 76 15.68 5.75 -1.88
C ARG A 76 15.52 7.01 -1.02
N GLN A 77 14.30 7.28 -0.58
CA GLN A 77 14.03 8.35 0.38
C GLN A 77 13.89 7.74 1.79
N GLY A 78 14.92 7.89 2.61
CA GLY A 78 14.85 7.56 4.04
C GLY A 78 14.37 8.74 4.88
N ARG A 79 14.21 8.52 6.19
CA ARG A 79 13.86 9.56 7.18
C ARG A 79 15.08 10.30 7.76
N TYR A 80 16.29 9.94 7.32
CA TYR A 80 17.59 10.44 7.81
C TYR A 80 18.20 11.49 6.86
N MET A 81 19.04 12.40 7.41
CA MET A 81 19.77 13.40 6.60
C MET A 81 20.86 12.79 5.73
N CYS A 82 21.47 11.71 6.21
CA CYS A 82 22.54 10.97 5.55
C CYS A 82 22.22 9.46 5.49
N SER A 83 23.06 8.69 4.78
CA SER A 83 22.93 7.23 4.77
C SER A 83 23.15 6.67 6.17
N THR A 84 22.38 5.65 6.54
CA THR A 84 22.63 4.88 7.77
C THR A 84 23.77 3.89 7.61
N VAL A 85 24.12 3.54 6.37
CA VAL A 85 25.24 2.65 6.05
C VAL A 85 26.56 3.41 6.25
N PRO A 86 27.52 2.89 7.03
CA PRO A 86 28.85 3.48 7.18
C PRO A 86 29.56 3.63 5.82
N ALA A 87 30.35 4.68 5.64
CA ALA A 87 30.97 5.02 4.36
C ALA A 87 31.96 3.94 3.86
N ASP A 88 32.66 3.29 4.78
CA ASP A 88 33.63 2.22 4.59
C ASP A 88 33.00 0.82 4.57
N ALA A 89 31.69 0.70 4.85
CA ALA A 89 31.04 -0.60 5.03
C ALA A 89 31.17 -1.53 3.81
N GLN A 90 31.12 -0.97 2.59
CA GLN A 90 31.25 -1.74 1.36
C GLN A 90 32.66 -2.30 1.13
N GLU A 91 33.69 -1.61 1.64
CA GLU A 91 35.08 -2.07 1.57
C GLU A 91 35.41 -3.05 2.70
N GLU A 92 34.81 -2.87 3.87
CA GLU A 92 35.03 -3.73 5.04
C GLU A 92 34.29 -5.07 4.97
N ALA A 93 33.15 -5.12 4.29
CA ALA A 93 32.33 -6.32 4.22
C ALA A 93 33.03 -7.46 3.45
N GLN A 94 33.20 -8.60 4.12
CA GLN A 94 33.83 -9.80 3.54
C GLN A 94 32.84 -10.97 3.44
N SER A 95 31.91 -11.08 4.40
CA SER A 95 30.84 -12.07 4.36
C SER A 95 29.84 -11.73 3.25
N LEU A 96 29.40 -12.74 2.49
CA LEU A 96 28.38 -12.56 1.46
C LEU A 96 27.08 -12.04 2.07
N PHE A 97 26.68 -12.52 3.24
CA PHE A 97 25.45 -12.07 3.90
C PHE A 97 25.51 -10.58 4.24
N VAL A 98 26.60 -10.14 4.87
CA VAL A 98 26.84 -8.72 5.23
C VAL A 98 26.85 -7.85 3.96
N THR A 99 27.55 -8.32 2.93
CA THR A 99 27.66 -7.65 1.63
C THR A 99 26.30 -7.46 0.97
N GLU A 100 25.45 -8.49 0.94
CA GLU A 100 24.12 -8.41 0.33
C GLU A 100 23.14 -7.56 1.15
N CYS A 101 23.25 -7.54 2.48
CA CYS A 101 22.52 -6.58 3.32
C CYS A 101 22.91 -5.12 3.00
N ILE A 102 24.21 -4.81 2.94
CA ILE A 102 24.71 -3.47 2.61
C ILE A 102 24.26 -3.04 1.21
N LYS A 103 24.36 -3.94 0.22
CA LYS A 103 23.83 -3.69 -1.14
C LYS A 103 22.33 -3.38 -1.10
N THR A 104 21.56 -4.13 -0.31
CA THR A 104 20.11 -3.90 -0.15
C THR A 104 19.80 -2.55 0.48
N TYR A 105 20.64 -2.06 1.41
CA TYR A 105 20.46 -0.76 2.06
C TYR A 105 20.87 0.42 1.18
N ASN A 106 21.87 0.22 0.31
CA ASN A 106 22.33 1.24 -0.63
C ASN A 106 21.59 1.26 -1.98
N SER A 107 20.85 0.20 -2.32
CA SER A 107 20.16 0.13 -3.61
C SER A 107 18.95 1.07 -3.68
N ASP A 108 18.84 1.77 -4.81
CA ASP A 108 17.65 2.52 -5.17
C ASP A 108 16.50 1.59 -5.58
N TRP A 109 15.30 2.15 -5.65
CA TRP A 109 14.12 1.42 -6.07
C TRP A 109 14.07 1.30 -7.59
N HIS A 110 13.79 0.11 -8.10
CA HIS A 110 13.72 -0.18 -9.52
C HIS A 110 12.28 -0.49 -9.93
N LEU A 111 11.69 0.39 -10.76
CA LEU A 111 10.29 0.29 -11.18
C LEU A 111 10.17 -0.05 -12.67
N VAL A 112 9.03 -0.63 -13.02
CA VAL A 112 8.52 -0.72 -14.40
C VAL A 112 7.21 0.05 -14.42
N ASN A 113 7.18 1.14 -15.19
CA ASN A 113 6.01 1.99 -15.34
C ASN A 113 5.32 1.68 -16.66
N TYR A 114 4.03 1.37 -16.62
CA TYR A 114 3.19 1.14 -17.79
C TYR A 114 2.43 2.43 -18.10
N LYS A 115 2.61 2.96 -19.32
CA LYS A 115 2.13 4.30 -19.67
C LYS A 115 0.61 4.40 -19.71
N TYR A 116 -0.07 3.30 -20.03
CA TYR A 116 -1.52 3.22 -20.19
C TYR A 116 -2.20 2.36 -19.11
N GLU A 117 -1.55 2.20 -17.96
CA GLU A 117 -2.04 1.36 -16.86
C GLU A 117 -3.45 1.72 -16.39
N ASP A 118 -3.76 3.02 -16.34
CA ASP A 118 -5.08 3.52 -15.92
C ASP A 118 -6.22 3.07 -16.86
N TYR A 119 -5.90 2.63 -18.08
CA TYR A 119 -6.85 2.05 -19.04
C TYR A 119 -6.92 0.52 -18.98
N SER A 120 -6.11 -0.11 -18.13
CA SER A 120 -5.99 -1.57 -18.00
C SER A 120 -7.09 -2.17 -17.10
N GLY A 121 -7.85 -1.32 -16.42
CA GLY A 121 -8.91 -1.69 -15.47
C GLY A 121 -10.30 -1.86 -16.07
N GLU A 122 -11.29 -1.98 -15.19
CA GLU A 122 -12.71 -1.85 -15.55
C GLU A 122 -13.09 -0.39 -15.84
N PHE A 123 -14.28 -0.15 -16.41
CA PHE A 123 -14.74 1.20 -16.75
C PHE A 123 -14.73 2.20 -15.57
N ARG A 124 -14.81 1.71 -14.32
CA ARG A 124 -14.75 2.54 -13.10
C ARG A 124 -13.35 3.09 -12.78
N GLN A 125 -12.33 2.46 -13.34
CA GLN A 125 -10.92 2.79 -13.12
C GLN A 125 -10.35 3.71 -14.20
N LEU A 126 -11.14 4.03 -15.25
CA LEU A 126 -10.73 4.95 -16.31
C LEU A 126 -10.36 6.33 -15.73
N PRO A 127 -9.37 7.04 -16.30
CA PRO A 127 -8.88 8.33 -15.77
C PRO A 127 -9.97 9.40 -15.60
N ASN A 128 -10.93 9.45 -16.52
CA ASN A 128 -12.04 10.39 -16.46
C ASN A 128 -13.16 9.85 -15.58
N LYS A 129 -13.28 10.41 -14.37
CA LYS A 129 -14.38 10.11 -13.45
C LYS A 129 -15.71 10.56 -14.08
N VAL A 130 -16.61 9.60 -14.27
CA VAL A 130 -17.96 9.81 -14.80
C VAL A 130 -18.69 10.85 -13.94
N ALA A 131 -19.02 12.00 -14.50
CA ALA A 131 -19.84 13.01 -13.82
C ALA A 131 -21.23 12.45 -13.55
N LYS A 132 -21.71 12.54 -12.30
CA LYS A 132 -23.08 12.17 -11.95
C LYS A 132 -24.03 13.19 -12.59
N LEU A 133 -24.95 12.74 -13.44
CA LEU A 133 -26.02 13.61 -13.92
C LEU A 133 -27.02 13.83 -12.78
N ASP A 134 -27.12 15.07 -12.29
CA ASP A 134 -28.09 15.45 -11.25
C ASP A 134 -29.54 15.46 -11.76
N LYS A 135 -29.75 15.63 -13.08
CA LYS A 135 -31.05 15.53 -13.77
C LYS A 135 -30.86 14.97 -15.19
N LEU A 136 -31.75 14.07 -15.62
CA LEU A 136 -31.78 13.60 -17.01
C LEU A 136 -32.34 14.70 -17.92
N PRO A 137 -31.66 15.07 -19.02
CA PRO A 137 -32.21 15.95 -20.04
C PRO A 137 -33.48 15.36 -20.65
N VAL A 138 -34.41 16.21 -21.09
CA VAL A 138 -35.57 15.76 -21.87
C VAL A 138 -35.07 15.36 -23.26
N HIS A 139 -35.25 14.08 -23.62
CA HIS A 139 -34.89 13.56 -24.94
C HIS A 139 -36.08 13.72 -25.88
N VAL A 140 -35.90 14.39 -27.02
CA VAL A 140 -36.89 14.50 -28.12
C VAL A 140 -36.41 13.61 -29.26
N TYR A 141 -37.22 12.63 -29.67
CA TYR A 141 -36.90 11.67 -30.73
C TYR A 141 -37.50 12.11 -32.07
N GLU A 142 -36.93 11.64 -33.18
CA GLU A 142 -37.44 11.94 -34.54
C GLU A 142 -38.88 11.43 -34.76
N VAL A 143 -39.29 10.38 -34.04
CA VAL A 143 -40.66 9.83 -34.08
C VAL A 143 -41.67 10.76 -33.40
N ASP A 144 -41.21 11.59 -32.45
CA ASP A 144 -42.04 12.57 -31.76
C ASP A 144 -42.36 13.77 -32.68
N GLU A 145 -41.59 13.99 -33.75
CA GLU A 145 -41.87 15.03 -34.77
C GLU A 145 -42.86 14.56 -35.86
N GLU A 146 -43.05 13.24 -36.05
CA GLU A 146 -43.96 12.72 -37.09
C GLU A 146 -45.42 12.58 -36.63
N VAL A 147 -45.67 12.47 -35.32
CA VAL A 147 -47.03 12.29 -34.77
C VAL A 147 -47.75 13.63 -34.54
N ASP A 148 -47.00 14.73 -34.36
CA ASP A 148 -47.55 16.06 -34.08
C ASP A 148 -47.59 16.99 -35.30
N LYS A 149 -48.00 16.45 -36.46
CA LYS A 149 -48.26 17.28 -37.66
C LYS A 149 -49.68 17.81 -37.80
N ASP A 150 -50.60 17.47 -36.90
CA ASP A 150 -52.00 17.91 -37.01
C ASP A 150 -52.63 18.50 -35.73
N GLU A 151 -51.89 18.73 -34.64
CA GLU A 151 -52.43 19.50 -33.51
C GLU A 151 -51.44 20.59 -33.04
N ASP A 152 -52.00 21.80 -32.89
CA ASP A 152 -51.44 22.99 -32.23
C ASP A 152 -50.41 23.85 -33.00
N ALA A 153 -50.94 24.64 -33.94
CA ALA A 153 -50.36 25.84 -34.54
C ALA A 153 -50.07 27.01 -33.53
N ALA A 154 -49.78 26.72 -32.26
CA ALA A 154 -49.50 27.72 -31.23
C ALA A 154 -48.10 27.59 -30.58
N SER A 155 -47.29 26.59 -30.94
CA SER A 155 -45.99 26.32 -30.26
C SER A 155 -44.73 26.42 -31.14
N LEU A 156 -44.84 26.99 -32.36
CA LEU A 156 -43.70 27.13 -33.29
C LEU A 156 -42.96 28.48 -33.21
N GLY A 157 -43.26 29.33 -32.22
CA GLY A 157 -42.63 30.65 -32.06
C GLY A 157 -41.30 30.70 -31.30
N SER A 158 -40.87 29.61 -30.65
CA SER A 158 -39.72 29.63 -29.72
C SER A 158 -38.46 28.90 -30.23
N GLN A 159 -38.24 28.87 -31.55
CA GLN A 159 -37.01 28.29 -32.14
C GLN A 159 -35.92 29.34 -32.48
N LYS A 160 -36.12 30.62 -32.14
CA LYS A 160 -35.03 31.59 -31.98
C LYS A 160 -34.89 31.86 -30.48
N GLY A 161 -33.76 31.51 -29.88
CA GLY A 161 -33.54 31.49 -28.42
C GLY A 161 -33.61 32.85 -27.71
N GLY A 162 -34.81 33.42 -27.61
CA GLY A 162 -35.13 34.60 -26.81
C GLY A 162 -35.26 34.30 -25.31
N ILE A 163 -35.18 35.34 -24.49
CA ILE A 163 -35.29 35.21 -23.03
C ILE A 163 -36.75 34.90 -22.65
N THR A 164 -37.03 33.68 -22.19
CA THR A 164 -38.35 33.30 -21.64
C THR A 164 -38.25 33.02 -20.15
N LYS A 165 -39.27 33.43 -19.37
CA LYS A 165 -39.40 33.13 -17.94
C LYS A 165 -40.87 33.02 -17.57
N HIS A 166 -41.23 32.05 -16.74
CA HIS A 166 -42.58 31.90 -16.22
C HIS A 166 -42.56 31.65 -14.71
N GLY A 167 -43.63 32.04 -14.02
CA GLY A 167 -43.72 31.89 -12.56
C GLY A 167 -44.87 32.68 -11.95
N TRP A 168 -45.15 32.42 -10.68
CA TRP A 168 -46.22 33.12 -9.96
C TRP A 168 -45.75 34.48 -9.46
N LEU A 169 -46.54 35.52 -9.74
CA LEU A 169 -46.38 36.83 -9.11
C LEU A 169 -47.74 37.36 -8.63
N TYR A 170 -47.69 38.23 -7.65
CA TYR A 170 -48.85 38.97 -7.16
C TYR A 170 -48.94 40.31 -7.88
N LYS A 171 -50.05 40.55 -8.58
CA LYS A 171 -50.32 41.82 -9.27
C LYS A 171 -51.19 42.74 -8.41
N GLY A 172 -50.70 43.93 -8.11
CA GLY A 172 -51.46 45.00 -7.46
C GLY A 172 -52.44 45.68 -8.44
N ASN A 173 -53.55 46.20 -7.92
CA ASN A 173 -54.51 47.02 -8.70
C ASN A 173 -54.29 48.50 -8.38
N MET A 174 -53.94 49.32 -9.38
CA MET A 174 -53.57 50.73 -9.18
C MET A 174 -54.74 51.72 -9.42
N ASN A 175 -55.93 51.26 -9.83
CA ASN A 175 -57.05 52.12 -10.26
C ASN A 175 -57.97 52.64 -9.12
N SER A 176 -57.45 52.87 -7.90
CA SER A 176 -58.22 53.55 -6.85
C SER A 176 -57.33 54.52 -6.08
N ALA A 177 -57.74 55.78 -5.98
CA ALA A 177 -57.08 56.86 -5.23
C ALA A 177 -57.13 56.67 -3.69
N ILE A 178 -57.03 55.44 -3.20
CA ILE A 178 -57.01 55.05 -1.79
C ILE A 178 -55.82 54.12 -1.59
N SER A 179 -54.98 54.43 -0.60
CA SER A 179 -53.75 53.71 -0.23
C SER A 179 -53.84 52.18 -0.41
N VAL A 180 -52.92 51.61 -1.18
CA VAL A 180 -52.82 50.16 -1.45
C VAL A 180 -52.61 49.40 -0.13
N THR A 181 -53.68 48.83 0.42
CA THR A 181 -53.62 47.92 1.57
C THR A 181 -53.43 46.48 1.11
N MET A 182 -52.85 45.62 1.97
CA MET A 182 -52.41 44.25 1.66
C MET A 182 -53.44 43.33 0.95
N ARG A 183 -54.74 43.63 1.02
CA ARG A 183 -55.82 42.83 0.39
C ARG A 183 -56.02 43.07 -1.12
N SER A 184 -55.28 43.97 -1.75
CA SER A 184 -55.50 44.39 -3.15
C SER A 184 -54.72 43.60 -4.22
N PHE A 185 -53.80 42.71 -3.81
CA PHE A 185 -52.96 41.94 -4.72
C PHE A 185 -53.60 40.61 -5.13
N LYS A 186 -53.65 40.32 -6.43
CA LYS A 186 -54.13 39.03 -6.97
C LYS A 186 -52.96 38.20 -7.48
N ARG A 187 -52.83 36.95 -7.00
CA ARG A 187 -51.85 35.99 -7.52
C ARG A 187 -52.22 35.61 -8.96
N ARG A 188 -51.25 35.70 -9.87
CA ARG A 188 -51.38 35.38 -11.29
C ARG A 188 -50.13 34.66 -11.76
N PHE A 189 -50.28 33.77 -12.71
CA PHE A 189 -49.15 33.10 -13.33
C PHE A 189 -48.67 33.95 -14.50
N PHE A 190 -47.42 34.39 -14.45
CA PHE A 190 -46.82 35.26 -15.46
C PHE A 190 -45.96 34.45 -16.41
N HIS A 191 -46.01 34.79 -17.70
CA HIS A 191 -45.22 34.18 -18.76
C HIS A 191 -44.67 35.28 -19.67
N LEU A 192 -43.35 35.38 -19.70
CA LEU A 192 -42.56 36.30 -20.51
C LEU A 192 -42.20 35.61 -21.83
N ILE A 193 -42.61 36.20 -22.94
CA ILE A 193 -42.47 35.64 -24.28
C ILE A 193 -41.93 36.72 -25.22
N GLN A 194 -40.96 36.36 -26.07
CA GLN A 194 -40.52 37.20 -27.18
C GLN A 194 -41.47 36.99 -28.37
N LEU A 195 -41.97 38.07 -28.97
CA LEU A 195 -42.77 38.03 -30.18
C LEU A 195 -41.88 37.90 -31.42
N GLY A 196 -42.48 37.54 -32.56
CA GLY A 196 -41.76 37.30 -33.80
C GLY A 196 -41.02 38.51 -34.38
N ASP A 197 -41.37 39.72 -33.97
CA ASP A 197 -40.69 40.98 -34.32
C ASP A 197 -39.51 41.33 -33.39
N GLY A 198 -39.24 40.50 -32.38
CA GLY A 198 -38.17 40.69 -31.40
C GLY A 198 -38.61 41.41 -30.13
N SER A 199 -39.82 41.97 -30.08
CA SER A 199 -40.40 42.63 -28.89
C SER A 199 -40.72 41.63 -27.79
N TYR A 200 -40.89 42.10 -26.54
CA TYR A 200 -41.19 41.23 -25.40
C TYR A 200 -42.52 41.57 -24.72
N ASN A 201 -43.33 40.52 -24.51
CA ASN A 201 -44.59 40.59 -23.78
C ASN A 201 -44.58 39.77 -22.51
N LEU A 202 -45.06 40.38 -21.42
CA LEU A 202 -45.28 39.73 -20.15
C LEU A 202 -46.77 39.47 -19.95
N ASN A 203 -47.21 38.25 -20.29
CA ASN A 203 -48.59 37.81 -20.19
C ASN A 203 -48.91 37.28 -18.80
N PHE A 204 -50.13 37.49 -18.29
CA PHE A 204 -50.54 36.92 -17.00
C PHE A 204 -51.89 36.19 -17.05
N TYR A 205 -51.94 35.04 -16.39
CA TYR A 205 -53.05 34.07 -16.41
C TYR A 205 -53.61 33.85 -15.00
N LYS A 206 -54.83 33.30 -14.92
CA LYS A 206 -55.47 32.99 -13.62
C LYS A 206 -54.78 31.81 -12.92
N ASP A 207 -54.28 30.86 -13.69
CA ASP A 207 -53.62 29.62 -13.26
C ASP A 207 -52.48 29.24 -14.22
N GLU A 208 -51.70 28.22 -13.86
CA GLU A 208 -50.54 27.71 -14.64
C GLU A 208 -50.92 27.09 -15.98
N LYS A 209 -52.18 26.69 -16.16
CA LYS A 209 -52.65 26.12 -17.42
C LYS A 209 -52.87 27.27 -18.41
N ILE A 210 -51.87 27.56 -19.22
CA ILE A 210 -51.87 28.60 -20.28
C ILE A 210 -52.92 28.32 -21.39
N SER A 211 -53.80 27.33 -21.21
CA SER A 211 -54.83 26.88 -22.14
C SER A 211 -56.05 27.82 -22.27
N LYS A 212 -56.00 29.06 -21.74
CA LYS A 212 -57.05 30.09 -21.86
C LYS A 212 -56.42 31.45 -22.17
N GLU A 213 -57.12 32.31 -22.91
CA GLU A 213 -56.66 33.67 -23.24
C GLU A 213 -56.12 34.41 -22.00
N PRO A 214 -54.98 35.14 -22.13
CA PRO A 214 -54.36 35.84 -21.02
C PRO A 214 -55.34 36.84 -20.39
N LYS A 215 -55.29 36.96 -19.06
CA LYS A 215 -56.09 37.98 -18.34
C LYS A 215 -55.61 39.40 -18.62
N GLY A 216 -54.42 39.52 -19.19
CA GLY A 216 -53.84 40.74 -19.74
C GLY A 216 -52.38 40.52 -20.09
N SER A 217 -51.84 41.49 -20.83
CA SER A 217 -50.46 41.50 -21.31
C SER A 217 -49.83 42.84 -20.98
N ILE A 218 -48.57 42.82 -20.56
CA ILE A 218 -47.75 44.01 -20.34
C ILE A 218 -46.68 44.03 -21.43
N PHE A 219 -46.74 45.05 -22.30
CA PHE A 219 -45.80 45.22 -23.41
C PHE A 219 -44.51 45.87 -22.91
N LEU A 220 -43.41 45.12 -22.87
CA LEU A 220 -42.16 45.58 -22.25
C LEU A 220 -41.40 46.61 -23.08
N ASP A 221 -41.68 46.70 -24.38
CA ASP A 221 -41.10 47.74 -25.24
C ASP A 221 -41.49 49.16 -24.78
N SER A 222 -42.67 49.31 -24.19
CA SER A 222 -43.14 50.55 -23.59
C SER A 222 -42.71 50.71 -22.13
N CYS A 223 -41.95 49.78 -21.56
CA CYS A 223 -41.47 49.86 -20.18
C CYS A 223 -40.15 50.63 -20.12
N MET A 224 -40.09 51.66 -19.28
CA MET A 224 -38.92 52.53 -19.11
C MET A 224 -37.92 52.01 -18.08
N GLY A 225 -38.35 51.12 -17.19
CA GLY A 225 -37.51 50.62 -16.11
C GLY A 225 -38.26 49.84 -15.05
N VAL A 226 -37.51 48.99 -14.33
CA VAL A 226 -38.00 48.19 -13.21
C VAL A 226 -37.39 48.71 -11.92
N VAL A 227 -38.21 49.07 -10.93
CA VAL A 227 -37.75 49.62 -9.65
C VAL A 227 -38.29 48.79 -8.49
N GLN A 228 -37.42 48.37 -7.56
CA GLN A 228 -37.86 47.68 -6.35
C GLN A 228 -38.69 48.63 -5.45
N ASN A 229 -39.83 48.15 -4.96
CA ASN A 229 -40.77 48.94 -4.16
C ASN A 229 -41.23 48.18 -2.91
N ASN A 230 -40.30 47.98 -1.97
CA ASN A 230 -40.56 47.29 -0.71
C ASN A 230 -41.56 48.01 0.22
N LYS A 231 -41.94 49.26 -0.07
CA LYS A 231 -42.89 50.02 0.75
C LYS A 231 -44.34 49.51 0.62
N VAL A 232 -44.69 48.89 -0.51
CA VAL A 232 -46.08 48.46 -0.76
C VAL A 232 -46.31 46.99 -0.40
N ARG A 233 -45.31 46.11 -0.58
CA ARG A 233 -45.29 44.73 -0.10
C ARG A 233 -43.84 44.23 -0.04
N ARG A 234 -43.55 43.28 0.84
CA ARG A 234 -42.25 42.59 0.89
C ARG A 234 -42.01 41.88 -0.45
N PHE A 235 -40.83 42.04 -1.03
CA PHE A 235 -40.42 41.50 -2.34
C PHE A 235 -41.21 42.05 -3.55
N ALA A 236 -41.68 43.30 -3.44
CA ALA A 236 -42.41 43.97 -4.51
C ALA A 236 -41.49 44.84 -5.38
N PHE A 237 -41.86 44.93 -6.66
CA PHE A 237 -41.20 45.74 -7.67
C PHE A 237 -42.23 46.33 -8.63
N GLU A 238 -41.88 47.45 -9.24
CA GLU A 238 -42.75 48.27 -10.07
C GLU A 238 -42.16 48.38 -11.49
N LEU A 239 -42.98 48.04 -12.48
CA LEU A 239 -42.70 48.29 -13.90
C LEU A 239 -43.26 49.66 -14.26
N LYS A 240 -42.38 50.60 -14.63
CA LYS A 240 -42.78 51.95 -15.07
C LYS A 240 -42.91 51.97 -16.58
N MET A 241 -44.05 52.45 -17.08
CA MET A 241 -44.33 52.53 -18.51
C MET A 241 -44.10 53.96 -19.05
N GLN A 242 -43.89 54.11 -20.35
CA GLN A 242 -43.68 55.40 -21.01
C GLN A 242 -44.89 56.34 -20.90
N ASP A 243 -46.11 55.81 -20.80
CA ASP A 243 -47.35 56.57 -20.66
C ASP A 243 -47.62 57.05 -19.21
N LYS A 244 -46.62 56.95 -18.32
CA LYS A 244 -46.68 57.22 -16.87
C LYS A 244 -47.57 56.25 -16.08
N SER A 245 -48.13 55.20 -16.69
CA SER A 245 -48.76 54.11 -15.94
C SER A 245 -47.69 53.23 -15.28
N SER A 246 -48.05 52.54 -14.21
CA SER A 246 -47.16 51.57 -13.57
C SER A 246 -47.87 50.28 -13.14
N TYR A 247 -47.14 49.17 -13.24
CA TYR A 247 -47.61 47.85 -12.81
C TYR A 247 -46.82 47.40 -11.59
N LEU A 248 -47.52 47.25 -10.47
CA LEU A 248 -46.92 46.79 -9.22
C LEU A 248 -47.04 45.26 -9.10
N LEU A 249 -45.88 44.59 -9.00
CA LEU A 249 -45.74 43.14 -8.90
C LEU A 249 -45.01 42.75 -7.62
N ALA A 250 -45.23 41.55 -7.10
CA ALA A 250 -44.47 41.01 -5.97
C ALA A 250 -44.26 39.51 -6.10
N ALA A 251 -43.05 39.03 -5.76
CA ALA A 251 -42.69 37.62 -5.76
C ALA A 251 -42.95 36.97 -4.38
N ASP A 252 -42.82 35.64 -4.30
CA ASP A 252 -42.97 34.89 -3.05
C ASP A 252 -41.69 34.97 -2.17
N SER A 253 -40.53 35.23 -2.77
CA SER A 253 -39.24 35.40 -2.08
C SER A 253 -38.37 36.53 -2.65
N GLU A 254 -37.35 36.94 -1.89
CA GLU A 254 -36.36 37.93 -2.33
C GLU A 254 -35.58 37.47 -3.56
N VAL A 255 -35.16 36.20 -3.56
CA VAL A 255 -34.39 35.58 -4.66
C VAL A 255 -35.20 35.59 -5.95
N GLU A 256 -36.48 35.18 -5.91
CA GLU A 256 -37.33 35.22 -7.10
C GLU A 256 -37.54 36.65 -7.60
N MET A 257 -37.75 37.61 -6.71
CA MET A 257 -37.88 39.02 -7.10
C MET A 257 -36.61 39.53 -7.80
N GLU A 258 -35.43 39.25 -7.25
CA GLU A 258 -34.15 39.64 -7.86
C GLU A 258 -33.96 38.99 -9.23
N GLU A 259 -34.30 37.70 -9.38
CA GLU A 259 -34.25 37.01 -10.67
C GLU A 259 -35.21 37.63 -11.71
N TRP A 260 -36.44 37.95 -11.30
CA TRP A 260 -37.42 38.61 -12.18
C TRP A 260 -36.97 40.01 -12.58
N ILE A 261 -36.49 40.84 -11.64
CA ILE A 261 -35.96 42.17 -11.93
C ILE A 261 -34.76 42.09 -12.88
N THR A 262 -33.82 41.16 -12.63
CA THR A 262 -32.62 40.99 -13.45
C THR A 262 -32.98 40.57 -14.87
N THR A 263 -33.92 39.63 -15.01
CA THR A 263 -34.40 39.17 -16.34
C THR A 263 -35.07 40.30 -17.11
N LEU A 264 -35.94 41.07 -16.46
CA LEU A 264 -36.66 42.18 -17.09
C LEU A 264 -35.73 43.33 -17.47
N ASN A 265 -34.79 43.71 -16.60
CA ASN A 265 -33.79 44.75 -16.92
C ASN A 265 -32.88 44.34 -18.09
N LYS A 266 -32.50 43.06 -18.19
CA LYS A 266 -31.74 42.54 -19.33
C LYS A 266 -32.50 42.71 -20.64
N ILE A 267 -33.80 42.47 -20.64
CA ILE A 267 -34.66 42.68 -21.82
C ILE A 267 -34.77 44.17 -22.17
N LEU A 268 -34.97 45.04 -21.18
CA LEU A 268 -35.02 46.48 -21.42
C LEU A 268 -33.71 47.01 -22.03
N GLN A 269 -32.57 46.46 -21.60
CA GLN A 269 -31.28 46.80 -22.18
C GLN A 269 -31.14 46.29 -23.63
N LEU A 270 -31.58 45.06 -23.91
CA LEU A 270 -31.59 44.51 -25.28
C LEU A 270 -32.49 45.33 -26.22
N ASN A 271 -33.66 45.76 -25.74
CA ASN A 271 -34.56 46.63 -26.50
C ASN A 271 -33.92 48.01 -26.78
N PHE A 272 -33.18 48.56 -25.81
CA PHE A 272 -32.45 49.82 -26.01
C PHE A 272 -31.28 49.69 -27.00
N GLU A 273 -30.54 48.58 -26.95
CA GLU A 273 -29.44 48.27 -27.88
C GLU A 273 -29.94 48.00 -29.30
N ALA A 274 -31.08 47.30 -29.46
CA ALA A 274 -31.73 47.09 -30.76
C ALA A 274 -32.20 48.41 -31.39
N ALA A 275 -32.82 49.30 -30.61
CA ALA A 275 -33.23 50.64 -31.06
C ALA A 275 -32.04 51.56 -31.40
N MET A 276 -30.86 51.34 -30.80
CA MET A 276 -29.62 52.06 -31.12
C MET A 276 -28.93 51.52 -32.39
N GLN A 277 -29.05 50.22 -32.69
CA GLN A 277 -28.49 49.60 -33.90
C GLN A 277 -29.32 49.92 -35.17
N GLU A 278 -30.63 50.10 -35.05
CA GLU A 278 -31.50 50.54 -36.17
C GLU A 278 -31.18 51.96 -36.69
N LYS A 279 -30.50 52.79 -35.89
CA LYS A 279 -30.06 54.14 -36.29
C LYS A 279 -28.64 54.23 -36.86
N ARG A 280 -27.89 53.13 -36.99
CA ARG A 280 -26.48 53.15 -37.41
C ARG A 280 -26.13 52.37 -38.69
N ASN A 281 -27.07 51.68 -39.32
CA ASN A 281 -26.84 50.95 -40.58
C ASN A 281 -27.75 51.43 -41.72
N GLY A 282 -27.68 52.73 -42.00
CA GLY A 282 -28.15 53.33 -43.24
C GLY A 282 -26.99 53.97 -43.99
N ASP A 283 -26.56 53.32 -45.08
CA ASP A 283 -25.89 53.88 -46.25
C ASP A 283 -24.33 53.93 -46.36
N SER A 284 -23.87 53.57 -47.56
CA SER A 284 -22.55 53.72 -48.22
C SER A 284 -21.35 52.78 -47.92
N HIS A 285 -21.31 51.70 -48.71
CA HIS A 285 -20.33 51.29 -49.75
C HIS A 285 -18.79 51.38 -49.57
N GLU A 286 -18.17 50.26 -49.99
CA GLU A 286 -16.75 49.92 -50.16
C GLU A 286 -16.11 50.55 -51.42
N ASP A 287 -14.80 50.80 -51.37
CA ASP A 287 -13.90 51.13 -52.50
C ASP A 287 -13.17 49.86 -53.03
N ASP A 288 -13.38 49.58 -54.32
CA ASP A 288 -12.44 49.23 -55.42
C ASP A 288 -11.28 48.22 -55.20
N GLU A 289 -11.31 47.05 -55.89
CA GLU A 289 -10.79 46.74 -57.27
C GLU A 289 -9.46 45.95 -57.18
N GLN A 290 -8.99 45.05 -58.05
CA GLN A 290 -9.48 44.32 -59.22
C GLN A 290 -8.27 43.47 -59.73
N SER A 291 -8.49 42.23 -60.18
CA SER A 291 -7.81 41.58 -61.33
C SER A 291 -8.45 40.21 -61.61
N LYS A 292 -9.32 40.06 -62.63
CA LYS A 292 -9.02 39.61 -64.03
C LYS A 292 -8.24 38.28 -64.05
N LEU A 293 -8.67 37.17 -64.69
CA LEU A 293 -9.31 37.00 -66.01
C LEU A 293 -9.96 35.59 -66.13
N GLU A 294 -11.15 35.53 -66.77
CA GLU A 294 -11.69 34.58 -67.79
C GLU A 294 -11.41 33.05 -67.71
N GLY A 295 -12.39 32.13 -67.92
CA GLY A 295 -13.80 32.29 -68.27
C GLY A 295 -14.58 30.97 -68.43
N SER A 296 -15.91 31.12 -68.51
CA SER A 296 -16.95 30.29 -69.17
C SER A 296 -17.10 28.81 -68.79
N GLY A 297 -18.26 28.25 -68.38
CA GLY A 297 -19.62 28.75 -68.24
C GLY A 297 -20.60 27.59 -67.95
N SER A 298 -21.75 27.96 -67.37
CA SER A 298 -23.02 27.21 -67.20
C SER A 298 -23.16 26.20 -66.04
N GLY A 299 -24.25 26.35 -65.29
CA GLY A 299 -24.80 25.30 -64.40
C GLY A 299 -25.14 25.74 -62.97
N LEU A 300 -25.95 26.78 -62.79
CA LEU A 300 -26.52 27.20 -61.50
C LEU A 300 -27.57 26.18 -61.02
N ASP A 301 -27.13 25.04 -60.46
CA ASP A 301 -28.05 24.09 -59.79
C ASP A 301 -27.40 23.26 -58.65
N SER A 302 -26.18 23.60 -58.21
CA SER A 302 -25.42 22.75 -57.25
C SER A 302 -25.30 23.28 -55.82
N TYR A 303 -25.76 24.51 -55.50
CA TYR A 303 -25.44 25.16 -54.22
C TYR A 303 -26.54 25.11 -53.15
N LEU A 304 -27.77 24.71 -53.49
CA LEU A 304 -28.84 24.51 -52.51
C LEU A 304 -28.70 23.23 -51.66
N PRO A 305 -28.20 22.09 -52.18
CA PRO A 305 -28.03 20.88 -51.38
C PRO A 305 -26.95 21.00 -50.30
N GLU A 306 -25.87 21.76 -50.53
CA GLU A 306 -24.71 21.83 -49.61
C GLU A 306 -24.96 22.67 -48.36
N LEU A 307 -25.68 23.79 -48.49
CA LEU A 307 -26.11 24.59 -47.34
C LEU A 307 -27.20 23.89 -46.53
N ALA A 308 -28.20 23.27 -47.18
CA ALA A 308 -29.23 22.49 -46.49
C ALA A 308 -28.65 21.25 -45.78
N LYS A 309 -27.63 20.62 -46.37
CA LYS A 309 -26.91 19.49 -45.78
C LYS A 309 -25.99 19.94 -44.64
N SER A 310 -25.30 21.06 -44.76
CA SER A 310 -24.50 21.64 -43.68
C SER A 310 -25.35 22.09 -42.49
N THR A 311 -26.52 22.67 -42.73
CA THR A 311 -27.45 23.08 -41.66
C THR A 311 -28.10 21.87 -41.00
N ARG A 312 -28.52 20.85 -41.77
CA ARG A 312 -28.97 19.56 -41.21
C ARG A 312 -27.87 18.83 -40.46
N GLU A 313 -26.64 18.81 -40.96
CA GLU A 313 -25.49 18.18 -40.29
C GLU A 313 -25.10 18.92 -39.02
N ALA A 314 -25.21 20.25 -38.99
CA ALA A 314 -25.02 21.08 -37.80
C ALA A 314 -26.14 20.88 -36.77
N GLU A 315 -27.41 20.83 -37.19
CA GLU A 315 -28.55 20.51 -36.33
C GLU A 315 -28.49 19.09 -35.77
N ILE A 316 -28.13 18.09 -36.60
CA ILE A 316 -27.92 16.70 -36.16
C ILE A 316 -26.73 16.63 -35.19
N LYS A 317 -25.64 17.38 -35.43
CA LYS A 317 -24.52 17.49 -34.49
C LYS A 317 -24.98 18.04 -33.13
N LEU A 318 -25.68 19.18 -33.14
CA LEU A 318 -26.17 19.85 -31.91
C LEU A 318 -27.20 18.99 -31.16
N LYS A 319 -28.09 18.28 -31.89
CA LYS A 319 -29.09 17.34 -31.34
C LYS A 319 -28.47 16.01 -30.87
N SER A 320 -27.29 15.62 -31.35
CA SER A 320 -26.58 14.41 -30.94
C SER A 320 -25.69 14.64 -29.71
N GLU A 321 -25.10 15.83 -29.58
CA GLU A 321 -24.26 16.22 -28.43
C GLU A 321 -25.07 16.46 -27.14
N SER A 322 -26.38 16.71 -27.26
CA SER A 322 -27.29 16.86 -26.11
C SER A 322 -27.89 15.54 -25.59
N ARG A 323 -27.63 14.40 -26.24
CA ARG A 323 -28.13 13.08 -25.80
C ARG A 323 -27.20 12.44 -24.78
N VAL A 324 -27.74 12.11 -23.61
CA VAL A 324 -27.02 11.32 -22.60
C VAL A 324 -26.71 9.94 -23.17
N LYS A 325 -25.44 9.51 -23.12
CA LYS A 325 -25.07 8.14 -23.50
C LYS A 325 -25.82 7.17 -22.57
N LEU A 326 -26.47 6.16 -23.14
CA LEU A 326 -27.35 5.26 -22.37
C LEU A 326 -26.63 4.56 -21.21
N PHE A 327 -25.33 4.28 -21.34
CA PHE A 327 -24.53 3.69 -20.26
C PHE A 327 -24.41 4.58 -19.01
N TYR A 328 -24.69 5.89 -19.07
CA TYR A 328 -24.83 6.73 -17.86
C TYR A 328 -26.04 6.32 -17.01
N LEU A 329 -27.01 5.62 -17.59
CA LEU A 329 -28.20 5.14 -16.89
C LEU A 329 -28.01 3.77 -16.25
N ASP A 330 -26.89 3.09 -16.51
CA ASP A 330 -26.65 1.77 -15.96
C ASP A 330 -26.45 1.86 -14.42
N PRO A 331 -27.18 1.07 -13.62
CA PRO A 331 -27.06 1.11 -12.16
C PRO A 331 -25.64 0.85 -11.66
N ASP A 332 -24.85 0.05 -12.37
CA ASP A 332 -23.46 -0.26 -11.98
C ASP A 332 -22.49 0.86 -12.39
N ALA A 333 -22.86 1.71 -13.35
CA ALA A 333 -22.13 2.93 -13.70
C ALA A 333 -22.47 4.11 -12.77
N GLN A 334 -23.68 4.14 -12.22
CA GLN A 334 -24.11 5.18 -11.25
C GLN A 334 -23.61 4.93 -9.82
N LYS A 335 -23.26 3.68 -9.48
CA LYS A 335 -22.68 3.33 -8.18
C LYS A 335 -21.19 3.69 -8.16
N LEU A 336 -20.85 4.79 -7.49
CA LEU A 336 -19.48 5.18 -7.14
C LEU A 336 -18.92 4.30 -6.01
N ASP A 337 -18.78 3.00 -6.26
CA ASP A 337 -18.12 2.10 -5.33
C ASP A 337 -16.67 1.93 -5.76
N PHE A 338 -15.78 2.81 -5.25
CA PHE A 338 -14.34 2.79 -5.51
C PHE A 338 -13.60 1.70 -4.71
N THR A 339 -14.33 0.77 -4.09
CA THR A 339 -13.79 -0.30 -3.24
C THR A 339 -12.95 -1.34 -3.98
N SER A 340 -12.92 -1.33 -5.32
CA SER A 340 -12.13 -2.26 -6.14
C SER A 340 -10.80 -1.70 -6.69
N ALA A 341 -10.41 -0.47 -6.32
CA ALA A 341 -9.08 0.02 -6.68
C ALA A 341 -8.01 -0.82 -5.95
N GLU A 342 -7.03 -1.38 -6.69
CA GLU A 342 -5.94 -2.10 -6.05
C GLU A 342 -5.25 -1.21 -4.99
N PRO A 343 -4.95 -1.74 -3.80
CA PRO A 343 -4.33 -0.95 -2.75
C PRO A 343 -3.00 -0.36 -3.23
N GLU A 344 -2.81 0.94 -2.98
CA GLU A 344 -1.59 1.64 -3.35
C GLU A 344 -0.36 0.95 -2.75
N VAL A 345 0.50 0.40 -3.62
CA VAL A 345 1.74 -0.28 -3.20
C VAL A 345 2.81 0.75 -2.90
N LYS A 346 3.21 0.86 -1.63
CA LYS A 346 4.28 1.75 -1.15
C LYS A 346 5.63 1.03 -1.05
N PRO A 347 6.77 1.74 -1.15
CA PRO A 347 8.08 1.18 -0.85
C PRO A 347 8.18 0.65 0.59
N PHE A 348 9.25 -0.08 0.91
CA PHE A 348 9.51 -0.46 2.31
C PHE A 348 9.77 0.79 3.14
N GLU A 349 8.99 0.94 4.21
CA GLU A 349 9.05 2.06 5.14
C GLU A 349 9.24 1.53 6.57
N GLU A 350 9.97 2.28 7.38
CA GLU A 350 10.07 2.00 8.82
C GLU A 350 8.73 2.35 9.49
N LYS A 351 8.01 1.32 9.95
CA LYS A 351 6.85 1.46 10.81
C LYS A 351 7.28 1.36 12.26
N PHE A 352 6.76 2.30 13.04
CA PHE A 352 6.94 2.32 14.49
C PHE A 352 5.60 2.00 15.13
N GLY A 353 5.64 1.38 16.30
CA GLY A 353 4.48 1.26 17.15
C GLY A 353 4.04 2.61 17.72
N LYS A 354 3.45 2.58 18.90
CA LYS A 354 3.08 3.80 19.62
C LYS A 354 4.35 4.53 20.07
N ARG A 355 4.63 5.69 19.46
CA ARG A 355 5.79 6.54 19.79
C ARG A 355 5.44 7.52 20.91
N ILE A 356 6.31 7.58 21.91
CA ILE A 356 6.11 8.32 23.16
C ILE A 356 7.34 9.19 23.40
N LEU A 357 7.12 10.47 23.65
CA LEU A 357 8.15 11.41 24.07
C LEU A 357 8.22 11.43 25.60
N VAL A 358 9.41 11.19 26.14
CA VAL A 358 9.71 11.24 27.57
C VAL A 358 10.67 12.39 27.82
N LYS A 359 10.24 13.39 28.59
CA LYS A 359 11.06 14.56 28.97
C LYS A 359 11.35 14.54 30.45
N CYS A 360 12.63 14.48 30.80
CA CYS A 360 13.10 14.54 32.18
C CYS A 360 13.38 16.00 32.55
N ASN A 361 12.56 16.53 33.46
CA ASN A 361 12.62 17.94 33.82
C ASN A 361 13.54 18.17 35.02
N ASP A 362 13.33 17.42 36.11
CA ASP A 362 14.07 17.59 37.36
C ASP A 362 14.13 16.31 38.20
N LEU A 363 15.21 16.19 38.99
CA LEU A 363 15.33 15.24 40.09
C LEU A 363 15.85 16.00 41.32
N SER A 364 14.99 16.18 42.31
CA SER A 364 15.31 16.93 43.52
C SER A 364 15.02 16.09 44.76
N PHE A 365 16.00 15.98 45.65
CA PHE A 365 15.79 15.39 46.98
C PHE A 365 15.51 16.49 48.00
N ASN A 366 14.87 16.17 49.12
CA ASN A 366 14.63 17.15 50.18
C ASN A 366 15.95 17.65 50.81
N LEU A 367 16.98 16.80 50.84
CA LEU A 367 18.30 17.18 51.33
C LEU A 367 19.06 17.99 50.26
N GLN A 368 19.08 19.31 50.41
CA GLN A 368 19.72 20.25 49.48
C GLN A 368 20.58 21.29 50.20
N CYS A 369 21.60 21.81 49.53
CA CYS A 369 22.37 22.98 49.98
C CYS A 369 23.09 23.65 48.81
N CYS A 370 23.72 24.80 49.05
CA CYS A 370 24.58 25.46 48.06
C CYS A 370 25.91 24.70 47.92
N VAL A 371 26.21 24.20 46.72
CA VAL A 371 27.44 23.45 46.40
C VAL A 371 28.62 24.38 46.11
N ALA A 372 28.33 25.61 45.68
CA ALA A 372 29.33 26.61 45.30
C ALA A 372 30.21 27.01 46.50
N GLU A 373 31.49 27.26 46.25
CA GLU A 373 32.48 27.52 47.31
C GLU A 373 32.27 28.87 48.02
N ASN A 374 31.66 29.84 47.35
CA ASN A 374 31.31 31.15 47.88
C ASN A 374 29.95 31.21 48.58
N GLU A 375 29.20 30.11 48.66
CA GLU A 375 27.84 30.02 49.22
C GLU A 375 26.77 30.91 48.54
N GLU A 376 27.11 31.67 47.49
CA GLU A 376 26.18 32.56 46.75
C GLU A 376 25.43 31.86 45.60
N GLY A 377 25.59 30.55 45.43
CA GLY A 377 24.93 29.75 44.40
C GLY A 377 23.51 29.26 44.74
N PRO A 378 22.78 28.67 43.76
CA PRO A 378 21.46 28.10 44.01
C PRO A 378 21.53 26.87 44.92
N THR A 379 20.44 26.61 45.65
CA THR A 379 20.24 25.36 46.40
C THR A 379 20.04 24.20 45.42
N THR A 380 20.89 23.18 45.49
CA THR A 380 20.84 22.01 44.62
C THR A 380 20.94 20.71 45.44
N ASN A 381 20.81 19.56 44.78
CA ASN A 381 21.24 18.30 45.38
C ASN A 381 22.68 18.42 45.88
N VAL A 382 22.97 17.81 47.04
CA VAL A 382 24.27 17.91 47.72
C VAL A 382 25.36 17.03 47.08
N GLU A 383 25.01 16.22 46.09
CA GLU A 383 25.91 15.31 45.38
C GLU A 383 25.31 14.88 44.03
N PRO A 384 26.11 14.32 43.10
CA PRO A 384 25.62 13.93 41.77
C PRO A 384 24.78 12.65 41.78
N PHE A 385 23.66 12.70 41.07
CA PHE A 385 22.75 11.58 40.82
C PHE A 385 22.56 11.35 39.32
N PHE A 386 22.44 10.10 38.91
CA PHE A 386 22.28 9.72 37.50
C PHE A 386 21.02 8.90 37.33
N VAL A 387 20.21 9.23 36.31
CA VAL A 387 18.94 8.56 36.05
C VAL A 387 19.07 7.70 34.80
N THR A 388 18.57 6.47 34.86
CA THR A 388 18.42 5.60 33.70
C THR A 388 16.96 5.22 33.55
N LEU A 389 16.40 5.44 32.36
CA LEU A 389 15.03 5.11 32.03
C LEU A 389 14.96 3.91 31.08
N SER A 390 14.06 2.96 31.34
CA SER A 390 13.76 1.87 30.40
C SER A 390 12.35 1.31 30.56
N LEU A 391 11.88 0.63 29.51
CA LEU A 391 10.56 0.04 29.45
C LEU A 391 10.56 -1.44 29.84
N PHE A 392 9.59 -1.80 30.66
CA PHE A 392 9.33 -3.17 31.11
C PHE A 392 7.90 -3.57 30.80
N ASP A 393 7.76 -4.77 30.26
CA ASP A 393 6.49 -5.41 29.93
C ASP A 393 6.28 -6.58 30.90
N ILE A 394 5.38 -6.37 31.86
CA ILE A 394 5.10 -7.38 32.89
C ILE A 394 4.27 -8.52 32.32
N LYS A 395 3.42 -8.24 31.33
CA LYS A 395 2.55 -9.25 30.72
C LYS A 395 3.37 -10.36 30.06
N TYR A 396 4.47 -9.98 29.40
CA TYR A 396 5.40 -10.91 28.76
C TYR A 396 6.71 -11.09 29.54
N ASN A 397 6.78 -10.59 30.78
CA ASN A 397 7.89 -10.72 31.71
C ASN A 397 9.27 -10.39 31.12
N ARG A 398 9.42 -9.20 30.53
CA ARG A 398 10.68 -8.78 29.86
C ARG A 398 10.90 -7.27 29.86
N LYS A 399 12.16 -6.86 29.68
CA LYS A 399 12.54 -5.49 29.29
C LYS A 399 12.33 -5.34 27.78
N ILE A 400 11.77 -4.22 27.32
CA ILE A 400 11.41 -3.99 25.91
C ILE A 400 12.09 -2.77 25.27
N SER A 401 12.95 -2.06 26.00
CA SER A 401 13.76 -0.97 25.44
C SER A 401 15.20 -1.04 25.94
N ALA A 402 16.11 -0.41 25.20
CA ALA A 402 17.43 -0.05 25.72
C ALA A 402 17.32 0.95 26.89
N ASP A 403 18.43 1.11 27.62
CA ASP A 403 18.59 2.11 28.67
C ASP A 403 18.80 3.51 28.08
N PHE A 404 17.98 4.46 28.54
CA PHE A 404 18.15 5.88 28.26
C PHE A 404 18.76 6.58 29.48
N HIS A 405 20.05 6.92 29.38
CA HIS A 405 20.76 7.60 30.44
C HIS A 405 20.53 9.10 30.40
N VAL A 406 20.23 9.70 31.55
CA VAL A 406 19.85 11.10 31.73
C VAL A 406 20.71 11.72 32.84
N ASP A 407 21.21 12.93 32.60
CA ASP A 407 21.89 13.74 33.61
C ASP A 407 21.10 15.02 33.90
N LEU A 408 20.48 15.05 35.08
CA LEU A 408 19.70 16.18 35.60
C LEU A 408 20.49 17.04 36.59
N ASN A 409 21.78 16.76 36.82
CA ASN A 409 22.58 17.49 37.80
C ASN A 409 22.76 18.95 37.38
N HIS A 410 22.69 19.84 38.36
CA HIS A 410 23.07 21.24 38.17
C HIS A 410 24.57 21.35 37.84
N PHE A 411 24.96 22.40 37.11
CA PHE A 411 26.35 22.61 36.67
C PHE A 411 27.36 22.55 37.83
N SER A 412 27.06 23.17 38.98
CA SER A 412 27.91 23.14 40.18
C SER A 412 28.12 21.72 40.74
N VAL A 413 27.12 20.86 40.65
CA VAL A 413 27.20 19.45 41.10
C VAL A 413 28.07 18.65 40.12
N ARG A 414 27.95 18.91 38.82
CA ARG A 414 28.78 18.25 37.79
C ARG A 414 30.26 18.55 37.95
N GLN A 415 30.62 19.77 38.38
CA GLN A 415 32.00 20.15 38.63
C GLN A 415 32.68 19.31 39.73
N MET A 416 31.92 18.67 40.63
CA MET A 416 32.48 17.76 41.64
C MET A 416 33.17 16.53 41.03
N LEU A 417 32.78 16.14 39.82
CA LEU A 417 33.31 14.95 39.10
C LEU A 417 34.50 15.29 38.21
N ALA A 418 34.81 16.57 38.00
CA ALA A 418 35.87 17.00 37.10
C ALA A 418 37.26 16.72 37.70
N THR A 419 38.00 15.79 37.11
CA THR A 419 39.45 15.65 37.27
C THR A 419 40.16 16.33 36.10
N THR A 420 41.33 16.90 36.38
CA THR A 420 42.15 17.75 35.52
C THR A 420 42.29 17.18 34.09
N SER A 421 41.68 17.86 33.11
CA SER A 421 41.82 17.75 31.65
C SER A 421 41.73 16.34 31.01
N PRO A 422 40.75 16.06 30.14
CA PRO A 422 40.98 15.07 29.10
C PRO A 422 42.00 15.67 28.14
N ALA A 423 43.22 15.10 28.09
CA ALA A 423 44.05 15.27 26.92
C ALA A 423 43.19 14.86 25.71
N LEU A 424 43.03 15.76 24.74
CA LEU A 424 42.42 15.45 23.45
C LEU A 424 43.25 14.32 22.83
N VAL A 425 42.83 13.07 23.06
CA VAL A 425 43.47 11.90 22.47
C VAL A 425 43.03 11.85 21.00
N ASN A 426 43.75 12.58 20.16
CA ASN A 426 43.72 12.41 18.72
C ASN A 426 44.35 11.04 18.39
N GLY A 427 43.51 10.02 18.23
CA GLY A 427 43.98 8.69 17.82
C GLY A 427 42.93 7.59 18.00
N GLY A 428 42.35 7.15 16.89
CA GLY A 428 41.58 5.90 16.80
C GLY A 428 40.20 6.07 16.18
N ARG A 429 40.08 5.64 14.91
CA ARG A 429 38.94 5.72 13.97
C ARG A 429 38.29 7.12 13.90
N LYS A 430 38.41 7.78 12.76
CA LYS A 430 37.55 8.93 12.45
C LYS A 430 36.12 8.43 12.63
N SER A 431 35.36 9.01 13.57
CA SER A 431 33.90 8.90 13.52
C SER A 431 33.48 9.16 12.08
N SER A 432 32.47 8.45 11.57
CA SER A 432 31.96 8.67 10.21
C SER A 432 31.96 10.18 9.91
N PRO A 433 32.58 10.65 8.81
CA PRO A 433 32.70 12.08 8.50
C PRO A 433 31.36 12.82 8.62
N ALA A 434 30.25 12.11 8.40
CA ALA A 434 28.89 12.59 8.51
C ALA A 434 28.46 13.03 9.94
N LEU A 435 28.96 12.42 11.02
CA LEU A 435 28.61 12.83 12.39
C LEU A 435 29.39 14.07 12.84
N GLN A 436 30.63 14.22 12.36
CA GLN A 436 31.53 15.30 12.74
C GLN A 436 31.18 16.65 12.09
N ASP A 437 30.64 16.63 10.86
CA ASP A 437 30.22 17.85 10.15
C ASP A 437 28.82 18.35 10.56
N ILE A 438 27.99 17.52 11.22
CA ILE A 438 26.56 17.80 11.43
C ILE A 438 26.19 18.06 12.90
N LEU A 439 26.87 17.42 13.87
CA LEU A 439 26.49 17.48 15.29
C LEU A 439 27.66 17.94 16.17
N HIS A 440 27.46 19.03 16.92
CA HIS A 440 28.40 19.42 17.98
C HIS A 440 28.30 18.44 19.16
N GLU A 441 29.36 17.67 19.45
CA GLU A 441 29.42 16.71 20.57
C GLU A 441 28.96 17.32 21.92
N ALA A 442 29.23 18.61 22.15
CA ALA A 442 28.81 19.33 23.35
C ALA A 442 27.28 19.39 23.53
N ALA A 443 26.50 19.41 22.44
CA ALA A 443 25.04 19.45 22.50
C ALA A 443 24.42 18.10 22.93
N MET A 444 25.17 17.00 22.80
CA MET A 444 24.73 15.65 23.13
C MET A 444 25.18 15.19 24.52
N GLN A 445 26.02 15.97 25.20
CA GLN A 445 26.68 15.56 26.43
C GLN A 445 25.71 15.33 27.61
N TYR A 446 24.55 15.99 27.61
CA TYR A 446 23.58 15.94 28.73
C TYR A 446 22.14 15.71 28.24
N PRO A 447 21.82 14.50 27.74
CA PRO A 447 20.48 14.15 27.26
C PRO A 447 19.43 14.32 28.36
N LYS A 448 18.27 14.88 27.97
CA LYS A 448 17.10 15.07 28.85
C LYS A 448 15.78 14.59 28.25
N GLN A 449 15.73 14.26 26.97
CA GLN A 449 14.50 13.87 26.28
C GLN A 449 14.76 12.66 25.36
N GLY A 450 13.86 11.68 25.42
CA GLY A 450 13.95 10.46 24.62
C GLY A 450 12.63 10.08 23.98
N ILE A 451 12.68 9.48 22.80
CA ILE A 451 11.52 8.89 22.11
C ILE A 451 11.58 7.37 22.30
N PHE A 452 10.53 6.82 22.90
CA PHE A 452 10.33 5.38 23.05
C PHE A 452 9.25 4.90 22.10
N SER A 453 9.48 3.76 21.45
CA SER A 453 8.50 3.09 20.59
C SER A 453 7.99 1.83 21.28
N VAL A 454 6.69 1.55 21.10
CA VAL A 454 6.04 0.34 21.62
C VAL A 454 5.15 -0.28 20.54
N THR A 455 5.62 -1.36 19.93
CA THR A 455 4.95 -2.09 18.84
C THR A 455 3.67 -2.78 19.31
N CYS A 456 3.65 -3.29 20.54
CA CYS A 456 2.51 -3.99 21.14
C CYS A 456 2.03 -3.27 22.42
N PRO A 457 1.34 -2.13 22.35
CA PRO A 457 0.99 -1.36 23.54
C PRO A 457 -0.12 -2.03 24.38
N HIS A 458 0.02 -2.03 25.71
CA HIS A 458 -1.01 -2.48 26.67
C HIS A 458 -0.77 -1.90 28.08
N PRO A 459 -1.75 -1.98 29.01
CA PRO A 459 -1.66 -1.32 30.33
C PRO A 459 -0.61 -1.83 31.31
N ASP A 460 0.06 -2.95 31.00
CA ASP A 460 1.08 -3.57 31.87
C ASP A 460 2.51 -3.25 31.42
N ILE A 461 2.66 -2.18 30.62
CA ILE A 461 3.95 -1.61 30.25
C ILE A 461 4.28 -0.45 31.19
N PHE A 462 5.47 -0.53 31.78
CA PHE A 462 5.98 0.39 32.78
C PHE A 462 7.22 1.12 32.26
N LEU A 463 7.27 2.43 32.52
CA LEU A 463 8.50 3.20 32.46
C LEU A 463 9.15 3.15 33.85
N VAL A 464 10.35 2.61 33.92
CA VAL A 464 11.14 2.47 35.15
C VAL A 464 12.28 3.48 35.14
N ALA A 465 12.46 4.18 36.25
CA ALA A 465 13.60 5.03 36.52
C ALA A 465 14.50 4.38 37.57
N ARG A 466 15.76 4.10 37.22
CA ARG A 466 16.82 3.71 38.16
C ARG A 466 17.69 4.91 38.44
N ILE A 467 18.07 5.11 39.70
CA ILE A 467 18.88 6.23 40.17
C ILE A 467 20.17 5.68 40.79
N GLU A 468 21.29 6.23 40.36
CA GLU A 468 22.64 5.93 40.84
C GLU A 468 23.29 7.16 41.45
N LYS A 469 24.26 6.94 42.35
CA LYS A 469 25.16 7.99 42.87
C LYS A 469 26.61 7.52 42.83
N VAL A 470 27.55 8.40 43.15
CA VAL A 470 28.97 8.02 43.31
C VAL A 470 29.13 7.04 44.47
N LEU A 471 30.00 6.05 44.31
CA LEU A 471 30.26 4.99 45.30
C LEU A 471 30.67 5.58 46.66
N GLN A 472 29.84 5.33 47.69
CA GLN A 472 30.07 5.80 49.06
C GLN A 472 29.36 4.90 50.08
N GLY A 473 30.06 3.90 50.63
CA GLY A 473 29.52 3.01 51.65
C GLY A 473 28.37 2.11 51.15
N SER A 474 27.60 1.52 52.07
CA SER A 474 26.43 0.70 51.71
C SER A 474 25.23 1.55 51.27
N ILE A 475 24.34 0.99 50.45
CA ILE A 475 23.14 1.70 49.95
C ILE A 475 22.29 2.22 51.13
N THR A 476 22.07 1.38 52.15
CA THR A 476 21.29 1.76 53.34
C THR A 476 21.89 2.95 54.08
N HIS A 477 23.21 2.94 54.32
CA HIS A 477 23.90 4.04 54.99
C HIS A 477 23.93 5.31 54.14
N GLY A 478 24.14 5.17 52.82
CA GLY A 478 24.12 6.29 51.89
C GLY A 478 22.74 6.95 51.72
N ALA A 479 21.66 6.18 51.88
CA ALA A 479 20.28 6.67 51.77
C ALA A 479 19.74 7.28 53.06
N GLU A 480 20.25 6.89 54.24
CA GLU A 480 19.73 7.31 55.55
C GLU A 480 19.54 8.85 55.70
N PRO A 481 20.48 9.71 55.25
CA PRO A 481 20.30 11.17 55.34
C PRO A 481 19.13 11.71 54.50
N TYR A 482 18.71 10.98 53.46
CA TYR A 482 17.65 11.38 52.53
C TYR A 482 16.26 10.83 52.91
N MET A 483 16.19 9.98 53.93
CA MET A 483 14.94 9.37 54.40
C MET A 483 14.30 10.11 55.58
N LYS A 484 15.04 11.01 56.24
CA LYS A 484 14.59 11.76 57.42
C LYS A 484 14.07 13.13 57.01
N SER A 485 12.94 13.56 57.56
CA SER A 485 12.28 14.85 57.25
C SER A 485 12.88 16.06 58.00
N SER A 486 14.13 15.98 58.46
CA SER A 486 14.77 17.04 59.24
C SER A 486 15.71 17.90 58.37
N ASP A 487 15.23 19.08 57.97
CA ASP A 487 15.96 20.11 57.21
C ASP A 487 17.12 20.73 58.00
N SER A 488 18.10 19.93 58.43
CA SER A 488 19.28 20.46 59.10
C SER A 488 20.36 20.78 58.07
N SER A 489 20.58 22.08 57.82
CA SER A 489 21.69 22.59 56.99
C SER A 489 23.05 21.95 57.38
N LYS A 490 23.24 21.63 58.67
CA LYS A 490 24.42 20.91 59.18
C LYS A 490 24.59 19.50 58.60
N VAL A 491 23.50 18.74 58.43
CA VAL A 491 23.56 17.40 57.81
C VAL A 491 23.83 17.53 56.31
N ALA A 492 23.18 18.47 55.62
CA ALA A 492 23.40 18.71 54.20
C ALA A 492 24.88 19.07 53.92
N GLN A 493 25.47 19.97 54.71
CA GLN A 493 26.89 20.34 54.61
C GLN A 493 27.84 19.18 54.91
N LYS A 494 27.50 18.32 55.90
CA LYS A 494 28.28 17.11 56.20
C LYS A 494 28.26 16.13 55.03
N VAL A 495 27.09 15.90 54.42
CA VAL A 495 26.94 15.02 53.26
C VAL A 495 27.70 15.59 52.07
N LEU A 496 27.55 16.89 51.76
CA LEU A 496 28.26 17.58 50.70
C LEU A 496 29.79 17.42 50.83
N LYS A 497 30.35 17.65 52.03
CA LYS A 497 31.79 17.49 52.28
C LYS A 497 32.28 16.07 51.97
N ASN A 498 31.52 15.06 52.42
CA ASN A 498 31.85 13.67 52.15
C ASN A 498 31.72 13.33 50.66
N ALA A 499 30.69 13.86 50.00
CA ALA A 499 30.45 13.67 48.57
C ALA A 499 31.56 14.30 47.72
N LYS A 500 32.02 15.53 48.04
CA LYS A 500 33.17 16.16 47.36
C LYS A 500 34.43 15.28 47.46
N GLN A 501 34.73 14.75 48.65
CA GLN A 501 35.85 13.83 48.85
C GLN A 501 35.69 12.54 48.04
N ALA A 502 34.49 11.96 48.03
CA ALA A 502 34.20 10.75 47.26
C ALA A 502 34.30 10.99 45.75
N CYS A 503 33.77 12.10 45.23
CA CYS A 503 33.81 12.42 43.79
C CYS A 503 35.25 12.61 43.28
N GLN A 504 36.13 13.24 44.08
CA GLN A 504 37.54 13.41 43.72
C GLN A 504 38.31 12.09 43.62
N ARG A 505 37.98 11.10 44.47
CA ARG A 505 38.71 9.82 44.53
C ARG A 505 38.06 8.70 43.72
N LEU A 506 36.73 8.66 43.71
CA LEU A 506 35.90 7.55 43.22
C LEU A 506 34.89 7.98 42.15
N GLY A 507 35.01 9.19 41.57
CA GLY A 507 33.99 9.78 40.69
C GLY A 507 33.60 8.96 39.46
N GLN A 508 34.45 8.03 39.00
CA GLN A 508 34.12 7.11 37.90
C GLN A 508 33.26 5.91 38.34
N TYR A 509 33.23 5.59 39.63
CA TYR A 509 32.49 4.46 40.18
C TYR A 509 31.14 4.89 40.70
N ARG A 510 30.10 4.24 40.18
CA ARG A 510 28.72 4.47 40.60
C ARG A 510 28.24 3.32 41.48
N MET A 511 27.23 3.59 42.29
CA MET A 511 26.52 2.60 43.07
C MET A 511 25.00 2.79 42.91
N PRO A 512 24.20 1.72 42.99
CA PRO A 512 22.75 1.83 42.99
C PRO A 512 22.24 2.63 44.19
N PHE A 513 21.18 3.42 44.00
CA PHE A 513 20.64 4.28 45.05
C PHE A 513 19.13 4.10 45.23
N ALA A 514 18.34 4.33 44.18
CA ALA A 514 16.89 4.32 44.25
C ALA A 514 16.25 3.90 42.93
N TRP A 515 14.94 3.63 42.94
CA TRP A 515 14.14 3.41 41.75
C TRP A 515 12.72 3.94 41.91
N ALA A 516 12.06 4.23 40.78
CA ALA A 516 10.64 4.57 40.72
C ALA A 516 10.05 4.07 39.40
N ALA A 517 8.73 3.94 39.32
CA ALA A 517 8.07 3.51 38.09
C ALA A 517 6.69 4.15 37.92
N ARG A 518 6.18 4.10 36.68
CA ARG A 518 4.77 4.39 36.33
C ARG A 518 4.31 3.55 35.14
N THR A 519 3.01 3.29 35.07
CA THR A 519 2.37 2.73 33.87
C THR A 519 2.33 3.77 32.74
N LEU A 520 2.40 3.31 31.49
CA LEU A 520 2.34 4.18 30.31
C LEU A 520 0.95 4.29 29.68
N PHE A 521 0.23 3.17 29.58
CA PHE A 521 -1.04 3.08 28.86
C PHE A 521 -2.21 2.82 29.80
N LYS A 522 -3.35 3.44 29.52
CA LYS A 522 -4.60 3.21 30.27
C LYS A 522 -5.40 2.02 29.76
N ASP A 523 -5.22 1.64 28.48
CA ASP A 523 -5.98 0.58 27.81
C ASP A 523 -5.13 -0.21 26.81
N ALA A 524 -5.69 -1.32 26.31
CA ALA A 524 -5.06 -2.20 25.32
C ALA A 524 -5.03 -1.60 23.90
N SER A 525 -5.68 -0.46 23.67
CA SER A 525 -5.62 0.28 22.41
C SER A 525 -4.37 1.18 22.33
N GLY A 526 -3.55 1.22 23.39
CA GLY A 526 -2.34 2.01 23.44
C GLY A 526 -2.57 3.50 23.66
N ASN A 527 -3.70 3.86 24.30
CA ASN A 527 -3.89 5.25 24.73
C ASN A 527 -3.01 5.56 25.94
N LEU A 528 -2.24 6.65 25.85
CA LEU A 528 -1.35 7.09 26.92
C LEU A 528 -2.13 7.61 28.13
N ASP A 529 -1.65 7.24 29.33
CA ASP A 529 -2.07 7.86 30.59
C ASP A 529 -1.15 9.05 30.93
N LYS A 530 -1.56 10.25 30.51
CA LYS A 530 -0.81 11.48 30.77
C LYS A 530 -0.87 11.92 32.25
N ASN A 531 -1.88 11.47 32.99
CA ASN A 531 -2.12 11.90 34.38
C ASN A 531 -1.41 11.02 35.40
N ALA A 532 -0.96 9.82 35.01
CA ALA A 532 -0.14 8.96 35.85
C ALA A 532 1.11 9.72 36.34
N ARG A 533 1.38 9.65 37.64
CA ARG A 533 2.62 10.14 38.25
C ARG A 533 3.57 8.98 38.50
N PHE A 534 4.86 9.28 38.60
CA PHE A 534 5.81 8.32 39.15
C PHE A 534 5.44 7.96 40.59
N SER A 535 5.77 6.72 40.97
CA SER A 535 5.75 6.31 42.37
C SER A 535 6.70 7.16 43.23
N ALA A 536 6.61 6.99 44.54
CA ALA A 536 7.68 7.44 45.43
C ALA A 536 9.04 6.85 45.00
N LEU A 537 10.12 7.54 45.37
CA LEU A 537 11.49 7.06 45.16
C LEU A 537 11.77 5.96 46.20
N TYR A 538 11.80 4.70 45.77
CA TYR A 538 12.10 3.58 46.66
C TYR A 538 13.60 3.34 46.73
N ARG A 539 14.13 3.15 47.93
CA ARG A 539 15.53 2.78 48.14
C ARG A 539 15.81 1.44 47.46
N GLN A 540 16.92 1.37 46.72
CA GLN A 540 17.36 0.13 46.10
C GLN A 540 17.81 -0.89 47.16
N ASP A 541 17.38 -2.14 46.99
CA ASP A 541 17.87 -3.28 47.79
C ASP A 541 19.11 -3.86 47.09
N SER A 542 20.19 -4.04 47.85
CA SER A 542 21.46 -4.56 47.31
C SER A 542 21.37 -6.02 46.89
N ASN A 543 20.34 -6.75 47.33
CA ASN A 543 20.12 -8.15 46.98
C ASN A 543 19.03 -8.35 45.91
N LYS A 544 18.51 -7.28 45.30
CA LYS A 544 17.41 -7.34 44.31
C LYS A 544 17.64 -6.37 43.17
N LEU A 545 18.70 -6.61 42.40
CA LEU A 545 19.13 -5.71 41.33
C LEU A 545 18.71 -6.19 39.95
N SER A 546 18.55 -7.50 39.78
CA SER A 546 18.28 -8.12 38.49
C SER A 546 17.00 -7.57 37.82
N ASN A 547 16.92 -7.71 36.49
CA ASN A 547 15.70 -7.38 35.76
C ASN A 547 14.51 -8.25 36.19
N ASP A 548 14.76 -9.50 36.59
CA ASP A 548 13.72 -10.40 37.10
C ASP A 548 13.17 -9.92 38.45
N ASP A 549 14.03 -9.38 39.32
CA ASP A 549 13.57 -8.79 40.58
C ASP A 549 12.79 -7.51 40.35
N MET A 550 13.21 -6.68 39.39
CA MET A 550 12.44 -5.51 38.96
C MET A 550 11.05 -5.92 38.44
N LEU A 551 10.97 -6.94 37.57
CA LEU A 551 9.69 -7.45 37.05
C LEU A 551 8.77 -7.97 38.18
N LYS A 552 9.32 -8.68 39.17
CA LYS A 552 8.58 -9.11 40.37
C LYS A 552 8.08 -7.93 41.20
N LEU A 553 8.90 -6.90 41.40
CA LEU A 553 8.50 -5.67 42.10
C LEU A 553 7.37 -4.98 41.34
N LEU A 554 7.49 -4.82 40.03
CA LEU A 554 6.48 -4.18 39.20
C LEU A 554 5.16 -4.98 39.15
N ALA A 555 5.21 -6.32 39.19
CA ALA A 555 4.01 -7.15 39.26
C ALA A 555 3.19 -6.90 40.54
N ASP A 556 3.85 -6.47 41.61
CA ASP A 556 3.22 -6.08 42.87
C ASP A 556 2.83 -4.58 42.92
N PHE A 557 3.10 -3.79 41.88
CA PHE A 557 2.88 -2.34 41.84
C PHE A 557 1.41 -1.94 42.02
N ARG A 558 0.48 -2.79 41.55
CA ARG A 558 -0.96 -2.59 41.76
C ARG A 558 -1.45 -2.97 43.16
N LYS A 559 -0.57 -3.40 44.07
CA LYS A 559 -0.89 -3.81 45.45
C LYS A 559 -0.34 -2.77 46.45
N PRO A 560 -1.14 -1.75 46.84
CA PRO A 560 -0.66 -0.66 47.70
C PRO A 560 -0.03 -1.13 49.01
N GLU A 561 -0.57 -2.18 49.61
CA GLU A 561 -0.06 -2.79 50.87
C GLU A 561 1.38 -3.32 50.77
N LYS A 562 1.78 -3.80 49.58
CA LYS A 562 3.14 -4.28 49.34
C LYS A 562 4.08 -3.12 49.04
N MET A 563 3.63 -2.15 48.24
CA MET A 563 4.42 -0.97 47.87
C MET A 563 4.68 -0.06 49.08
N ALA A 564 3.71 0.11 49.98
CA ALA A 564 3.85 0.91 51.20
C ALA A 564 4.92 0.40 52.18
N LYS A 565 5.36 -0.86 52.05
CA LYS A 565 6.42 -1.45 52.90
C LYS A 565 7.82 -1.14 52.39
N LEU A 566 7.96 -0.62 51.17
CA LEU A 566 9.26 -0.31 50.60
C LEU A 566 9.83 0.96 51.24
N PRO A 567 11.14 1.01 51.58
CA PRO A 567 11.75 2.20 52.17
C PRO A 567 11.74 3.37 51.17
N VAL A 568 11.15 4.50 51.57
CA VAL A 568 11.01 5.68 50.71
C VAL A 568 12.14 6.70 50.97
N ILE A 569 12.71 7.21 49.90
CA ILE A 569 13.62 8.36 49.89
C ILE A 569 12.83 9.62 49.59
N LEU A 570 13.04 10.69 50.38
CA LEU A 570 12.29 11.93 50.24
C LEU A 570 12.86 12.77 49.10
N GLY A 571 12.11 12.81 48.00
CA GLY A 571 12.44 13.58 46.81
C GLY A 571 11.37 13.42 45.74
N ASN A 572 11.55 14.13 44.62
CA ASN A 572 10.65 14.15 43.49
C ASN A 572 11.41 13.93 42.18
N LEU A 573 10.83 13.10 41.30
CA LEU A 573 11.29 12.90 39.93
C LEU A 573 10.20 13.44 39.00
N ASP A 574 10.50 14.55 38.32
CA ASP A 574 9.58 15.18 37.37
C ASP A 574 9.89 14.76 35.93
N ILE A 575 8.97 13.99 35.35
CA ILE A 575 9.04 13.49 33.98
C ILE A 575 7.69 13.72 33.29
N THR A 576 7.73 14.42 32.16
CA THR A 576 6.59 14.61 31.26
C THR A 576 6.58 13.53 30.18
N ILE A 577 5.39 12.98 29.89
CA ILE A 577 5.19 11.93 28.87
C ILE A 577 4.09 12.37 27.89
N ASP A 578 4.42 12.39 26.61
CA ASP A 578 3.54 12.84 25.53
C ASP A 578 3.57 11.91 24.30
N ASN A 579 2.60 12.07 23.40
CA ASN A 579 2.67 11.43 22.08
C ASN A 579 3.65 12.21 21.18
N VAL A 580 4.36 11.51 20.30
CA VAL A 580 5.19 12.14 19.26
C VAL A 580 4.30 12.55 18.07
N SER A 581 4.39 13.79 17.62
CA SER A 581 3.74 14.27 16.38
C SER A 581 4.48 13.80 15.13
N SER A 582 3.80 13.77 13.98
CA SER A 582 4.42 13.46 12.67
C SER A 582 5.61 14.34 12.32
N ASP A 583 5.56 15.61 12.75
CA ASP A 583 6.52 16.66 12.39
C ASP A 583 7.47 17.02 13.55
N PHE A 584 7.73 16.07 14.46
CA PHE A 584 8.57 16.32 15.63
C PHE A 584 10.03 16.60 15.21
N PRO A 585 10.59 17.80 15.47
CA PRO A 585 11.92 18.17 14.95
C PRO A 585 13.07 17.72 15.86
N ASN A 586 14.30 17.91 15.38
CA ASN A 586 15.54 17.88 16.20
C ASN A 586 15.74 16.62 17.07
N TYR A 587 15.60 15.44 16.45
CA TYR A 587 15.91 14.17 17.10
C TYR A 587 16.88 13.33 16.28
N VAL A 588 17.59 12.44 16.97
CA VAL A 588 18.53 11.46 16.39
C VAL A 588 18.02 10.04 16.67
N ASN A 589 18.39 9.09 15.82
CA ASN A 589 18.03 7.69 16.04
C ASN A 589 18.89 7.02 17.13
N SER A 590 18.71 5.71 17.33
CA SER A 590 19.48 4.96 18.34
C SER A 590 20.99 4.92 18.04
N SER A 591 21.41 5.08 16.78
CA SER A 591 22.80 5.24 16.34
C SER A 591 23.29 6.70 16.31
N TYR A 592 22.50 7.63 16.86
CA TYR A 592 22.77 9.07 16.85
C TYR A 592 22.82 9.72 15.47
N ILE A 593 22.22 9.08 14.47
CA ILE A 593 22.09 9.61 13.12
C ILE A 593 20.93 10.62 13.08
N PRO A 594 21.14 11.84 12.58
CA PRO A 594 20.13 12.88 12.59
C PRO A 594 19.05 12.68 11.52
N MET A 595 17.84 13.04 11.91
CA MET A 595 16.62 12.95 11.10
C MET A 595 16.52 14.06 10.06
N LYS A 596 15.77 13.88 8.97
CA LYS A 596 15.56 14.93 7.94
C LYS A 596 15.01 16.26 8.50
N GLN A 597 14.29 16.19 9.61
CA GLN A 597 13.72 17.33 10.34
C GLN A 597 14.70 17.90 11.40
N PHE A 598 15.99 17.56 11.32
CA PHE A 598 17.02 18.03 12.24
C PHE A 598 17.53 19.40 11.80
N GLU A 599 17.48 20.38 12.71
CA GLU A 599 17.91 21.75 12.46
C GLU A 599 19.26 22.00 13.15
N THR A 600 20.32 22.25 12.38
CA THR A 600 21.70 22.40 12.89
C THR A 600 21.89 23.61 13.82
N CYS A 601 20.94 24.56 13.85
CA CYS A 601 21.05 25.85 14.56
C CYS A 601 19.84 26.15 15.47
N SER A 602 19.26 25.14 16.12
CA SER A 602 18.14 25.36 17.04
C SER A 602 18.60 25.43 18.50
N LYS A 603 18.07 26.39 19.29
CA LYS A 603 18.16 26.40 20.76
C LYS A 603 17.39 25.23 21.41
N THR A 604 16.71 24.39 20.61
CA THR A 604 15.91 23.27 21.11
C THR A 604 16.82 22.11 21.51
N PRO A 605 16.48 21.39 22.60
CA PRO A 605 17.27 20.26 23.06
C PRO A 605 17.17 19.09 22.08
N ILE A 606 18.30 18.40 21.85
CA ILE A 606 18.34 17.18 21.05
C ILE A 606 17.55 16.09 21.77
N THR A 607 16.66 15.43 21.03
CA THR A 607 15.91 14.26 21.51
C THR A 607 16.50 12.97 20.94
N PHE A 608 16.55 11.91 21.75
CA PHE A 608 17.19 10.65 21.37
C PHE A 608 16.15 9.54 21.20
N GLU A 609 16.11 8.90 20.05
CA GLU A 609 15.32 7.68 19.87
C GLU A 609 15.97 6.51 20.61
N VAL A 610 15.20 5.86 21.47
CA VAL A 610 15.62 4.72 22.26
C VAL A 610 15.28 3.44 21.51
N GLU A 611 16.24 2.52 21.42
CA GLU A 611 16.04 1.24 20.75
C GLU A 611 14.92 0.43 21.41
N GLU A 612 13.98 -0.05 20.61
CA GLU A 612 12.94 -0.99 21.04
C GLU A 612 13.43 -2.42 20.81
N PHE A 613 13.36 -3.26 21.84
CA PHE A 613 13.59 -4.70 21.71
C PHE A 613 12.31 -5.37 21.23
N VAL A 614 12.04 -5.23 19.93
CA VAL A 614 10.81 -5.70 19.29
C VAL A 614 10.67 -7.21 19.49
N PRO A 615 9.49 -7.71 19.93
CA PRO A 615 9.23 -9.15 19.97
C PRO A 615 9.52 -9.83 18.63
N CYS A 616 10.18 -11.00 18.69
CA CYS A 616 10.43 -11.91 17.57
C CYS A 616 9.14 -12.57 17.02
N ILE A 617 8.17 -11.76 16.60
CA ILE A 617 6.86 -12.18 16.11
C ILE A 617 6.72 -11.75 14.64
N PRO A 618 6.46 -12.68 13.69
CA PRO A 618 6.41 -12.39 12.26
C PRO A 618 5.52 -11.20 11.88
N LYS A 619 4.23 -11.19 12.29
CA LYS A 619 3.29 -10.08 12.01
C LYS A 619 3.69 -8.70 12.53
N HIS A 620 4.63 -8.62 13.48
CA HIS A 620 5.15 -7.37 14.04
C HIS A 620 6.52 -6.99 13.47
N THR A 621 7.05 -7.82 12.58
CA THR A 621 8.35 -7.62 11.94
C THR A 621 8.18 -6.97 10.58
N GLN A 622 9.16 -6.17 10.20
CA GLN A 622 9.22 -5.51 8.90
C GLN A 622 10.58 -5.77 8.23
N PRO A 623 10.63 -5.80 6.89
CA PRO A 623 11.89 -5.86 6.18
C PRO A 623 12.83 -4.73 6.59
N TYR A 624 14.08 -5.07 6.86
CA TYR A 624 15.10 -4.09 7.18
C TYR A 624 15.39 -3.21 5.97
N THR A 625 15.44 -1.91 6.23
CA THR A 625 15.67 -0.87 5.23
C THR A 625 16.84 0.04 5.56
N ILE A 626 17.48 -0.18 6.72
CA ILE A 626 18.56 0.64 7.26
C ILE A 626 19.66 -0.23 7.84
N TYR A 627 20.86 0.32 7.94
CA TYR A 627 21.94 -0.28 8.70
C TYR A 627 21.80 0.03 10.19
N ASN A 628 21.85 -1.00 11.02
CA ASN A 628 21.95 -0.93 12.48
C ASN A 628 22.73 -2.16 12.96
N ASN A 629 23.73 -1.99 13.82
CA ASN A 629 24.59 -3.07 14.26
C ASN A 629 25.09 -2.84 15.69
N HIS A 630 24.27 -3.18 16.68
CA HIS A 630 24.56 -2.98 18.10
C HIS A 630 24.58 -4.29 18.88
N LEU A 631 25.50 -4.37 19.84
CA LEU A 631 25.51 -5.40 20.88
C LEU A 631 25.21 -4.76 22.23
N TYR A 632 24.24 -5.30 22.95
CA TYR A 632 23.94 -4.94 24.32
C TYR A 632 24.52 -6.02 25.24
N VAL A 633 25.38 -5.61 26.17
CA VAL A 633 26.08 -6.49 27.11
C VAL A 633 25.56 -6.23 28.52
N TYR A 634 25.20 -7.31 29.22
CA TYR A 634 24.69 -7.27 30.58
C TYR A 634 25.56 -8.16 31.48
N PRO A 635 26.54 -7.60 32.21
CA PRO A 635 27.07 -8.31 33.38
C PRO A 635 25.89 -8.56 34.32
N LYS A 636 25.68 -9.80 34.76
CA LYS A 636 24.54 -10.15 35.62
C LYS A 636 24.97 -10.41 37.04
N TYR A 637 25.99 -11.24 37.22
CA TYR A 637 26.37 -11.72 38.54
C TYR A 637 27.82 -12.23 38.54
N LEU A 638 28.55 -11.99 39.63
CA LEU A 638 29.86 -12.57 39.88
C LEU A 638 29.82 -13.34 41.20
N LYS A 639 30.24 -14.61 41.19
CA LYS A 639 30.43 -15.42 42.40
C LYS A 639 31.90 -15.42 42.82
N TYR A 640 32.26 -14.65 43.84
CA TYR A 640 33.66 -14.40 44.21
C TYR A 640 33.98 -14.69 45.69
N ASP A 641 33.05 -15.30 46.42
CA ASP A 641 33.19 -15.65 47.84
C ASP A 641 34.14 -16.85 48.11
N SER A 642 34.19 -17.80 47.18
CA SER A 642 34.82 -19.12 47.40
C SER A 642 36.31 -19.17 47.01
N GLN A 643 36.79 -18.13 46.31
CA GLN A 643 38.17 -18.06 45.83
C GLN A 643 39.15 -17.63 46.93
N LYS A 644 40.41 -18.07 46.83
CA LYS A 644 41.47 -17.77 47.81
C LYS A 644 42.54 -16.81 47.30
N SER A 645 42.62 -16.60 45.99
CA SER A 645 43.65 -15.80 45.31
C SER A 645 43.61 -14.32 45.71
N PHE A 646 42.42 -13.78 45.96
CA PHE A 646 42.15 -12.38 46.24
C PHE A 646 41.16 -12.24 47.41
N ALA A 647 41.49 -12.80 48.58
CA ALA A 647 40.58 -12.91 49.74
C ALA A 647 40.00 -11.58 50.27
N LYS A 648 40.61 -10.43 49.93
CA LYS A 648 40.16 -9.09 50.37
C LYS A 648 39.14 -8.43 49.41
N ALA A 649 38.94 -8.98 48.22
CA ALA A 649 38.09 -8.37 47.21
C ALA A 649 36.60 -8.42 47.61
N ARG A 650 35.99 -7.26 47.83
CA ARG A 650 34.58 -7.13 48.27
C ARG A 650 33.86 -5.85 47.82
N ASN A 651 34.51 -5.05 46.98
CA ASN A 651 33.95 -3.86 46.34
C ASN A 651 34.34 -3.98 44.87
N ILE A 652 33.69 -4.90 44.16
CA ILE A 652 34.20 -5.36 42.88
C ILE A 652 33.58 -4.51 41.77
N ALA A 653 34.42 -3.80 41.03
CA ALA A 653 34.07 -3.13 39.79
C ALA A 653 34.42 -4.01 38.59
N ILE A 654 33.58 -3.98 37.56
CA ILE A 654 33.82 -4.65 36.29
C ILE A 654 34.04 -3.57 35.24
N CYS A 655 35.21 -3.59 34.59
CA CYS A 655 35.50 -2.84 33.39
C CYS A 655 35.25 -3.74 32.18
N ILE A 656 34.43 -3.29 31.24
CA ILE A 656 34.08 -4.00 30.01
C ILE A 656 34.72 -3.27 28.83
N GLU A 657 35.47 -4.01 28.02
CA GLU A 657 36.19 -3.54 26.84
C GLU A 657 35.82 -4.41 25.63
N PHE A 658 35.80 -3.83 24.43
CA PHE A 658 35.63 -4.59 23.19
C PHE A 658 36.95 -4.56 22.40
N LYS A 659 37.49 -5.73 22.07
CA LYS A 659 38.81 -5.86 21.42
C LYS A 659 38.70 -6.68 20.14
N ASP A 660 39.57 -6.37 19.18
CA ASP A 660 39.75 -7.07 17.90
C ASP A 660 41.04 -7.91 17.85
N SER A 661 41.88 -7.83 18.88
CA SER A 661 43.10 -8.64 19.03
C SER A 661 43.42 -8.88 20.51
N ASP A 662 44.04 -10.02 20.82
CA ASP A 662 44.54 -10.47 22.12
C ASP A 662 46.08 -10.38 22.25
N GLU A 663 46.71 -9.60 21.37
CA GLU A 663 48.13 -9.21 21.46
C GLU A 663 48.35 -8.19 22.59
N GLU A 664 49.56 -8.15 23.16
CA GLU A 664 49.88 -7.37 24.37
C GLU A 664 49.62 -5.86 24.20
N ASP A 665 49.97 -5.30 23.04
CA ASP A 665 49.79 -3.86 22.73
C ASP A 665 48.41 -3.51 22.17
N SER A 666 47.51 -4.49 22.04
CA SER A 666 46.17 -4.31 21.47
C SER A 666 45.33 -3.36 22.34
N GLN A 667 44.88 -2.26 21.74
CA GLN A 667 44.01 -1.28 22.38
C GLN A 667 42.54 -1.62 22.14
N PRO A 668 41.65 -1.49 23.14
CA PRO A 668 40.22 -1.70 22.95
C PRO A 668 39.62 -0.72 21.94
N LEU A 669 38.66 -1.16 21.14
CA LEU A 669 37.97 -0.32 20.17
C LEU A 669 37.15 0.77 20.86
N LYS A 670 37.19 1.99 20.31
CA LYS A 670 36.39 3.13 20.78
C LYS A 670 34.98 3.08 20.19
N CYS A 671 34.16 2.13 20.64
CA CYS A 671 32.83 1.87 20.09
C CYS A 671 31.74 1.65 21.16
N ILE A 672 32.05 1.86 22.44
CA ILE A 672 31.08 1.75 23.52
C ILE A 672 30.38 3.10 23.71
N TYR A 673 29.06 3.13 23.68
CA TYR A 673 28.29 4.35 23.91
C TYR A 673 28.56 4.88 25.33
N GLY A 674 29.06 6.10 25.42
CA GLY A 674 29.48 6.73 26.66
C GLY A 674 28.31 7.18 27.54
N ARG A 675 28.56 7.30 28.84
CA ARG A 675 27.58 7.86 29.77
C ARG A 675 27.52 9.41 29.65
N PRO A 676 26.39 10.05 30.00
CA PRO A 676 26.26 11.51 30.01
C PRO A 676 27.40 12.21 30.75
N GLY A 677 27.86 13.36 30.24
CA GLY A 677 29.01 14.10 30.73
C GLY A 677 30.35 13.68 30.11
N GLY A 678 30.44 12.51 29.48
CA GLY A 678 31.63 12.00 28.81
C GLY A 678 31.62 12.15 27.28
N PRO A 679 32.62 11.59 26.59
CA PRO A 679 32.61 11.50 25.13
C PRO A 679 31.50 10.55 24.64
N VAL A 680 31.00 10.77 23.42
CA VAL A 680 29.93 9.96 22.81
C VAL A 680 30.31 8.48 22.74
N PHE A 681 31.55 8.18 22.35
CA PHE A 681 32.11 6.83 22.35
C PHE A 681 33.31 6.73 23.29
N THR A 682 33.39 5.60 23.98
CA THR A 682 34.42 5.25 24.96
C THR A 682 35.05 3.90 24.58
N ARG A 683 36.24 3.61 25.11
CA ARG A 683 36.95 2.33 24.92
C ARG A 683 36.58 1.29 25.97
N SER A 684 36.04 1.74 27.09
CA SER A 684 35.70 0.92 28.25
C SER A 684 34.47 1.47 28.96
N ALA A 685 33.70 0.59 29.61
CA ALA A 685 32.60 0.96 30.48
C ALA A 685 32.69 0.26 31.82
N PHE A 686 32.22 0.92 32.89
CA PHE A 686 32.13 0.34 34.23
C PHE A 686 30.68 0.02 34.59
N ALA A 687 30.47 -1.13 35.24
CA ALA A 687 29.21 -1.47 35.92
C ALA A 687 29.16 -0.87 37.33
N ALA A 688 27.96 -0.77 37.90
CA ALA A 688 27.75 -0.26 39.26
C ALA A 688 28.40 -1.17 40.32
N VAL A 689 28.94 -0.58 41.38
CA VAL A 689 29.69 -1.26 42.44
C VAL A 689 28.84 -1.40 43.70
N LEU A 690 28.78 -2.62 44.25
CA LEU A 690 28.19 -2.89 45.55
C LEU A 690 29.25 -2.91 46.65
N HIS A 691 29.00 -2.18 47.73
CA HIS A 691 29.91 -2.06 48.86
C HIS A 691 29.86 -3.29 49.77
N HIS A 692 31.03 -3.85 50.08
CA HIS A 692 31.25 -5.04 50.90
C HIS A 692 30.53 -6.30 50.40
N HIS A 693 30.30 -6.40 49.09
CA HIS A 693 29.79 -7.59 48.42
C HIS A 693 30.90 -8.36 47.68
N GLN A 694 31.11 -9.61 48.08
CA GLN A 694 31.94 -10.57 47.34
C GLN A 694 31.18 -11.20 46.17
N ASN A 695 29.85 -11.23 46.24
CA ASN A 695 28.99 -11.80 45.20
C ASN A 695 28.08 -10.73 44.58
N PRO A 696 28.61 -9.75 43.83
CA PRO A 696 27.80 -8.65 43.33
C PRO A 696 26.85 -9.08 42.20
N GLU A 697 25.64 -8.54 42.24
CA GLU A 697 24.70 -8.52 41.11
C GLU A 697 24.77 -7.17 40.40
N PHE A 698 24.56 -7.19 39.09
CA PHE A 698 24.61 -6.00 38.24
C PHE A 698 23.36 -5.91 37.38
N TYR A 699 22.94 -4.68 37.06
CA TYR A 699 21.83 -4.42 36.15
C TYR A 699 22.22 -3.57 34.94
N ASP A 700 23.49 -3.16 34.86
CA ASP A 700 24.00 -2.28 33.82
C ASP A 700 23.81 -2.90 32.43
N GLU A 701 23.44 -2.04 31.48
CA GLU A 701 23.40 -2.34 30.06
C GLU A 701 24.51 -1.54 29.37
N ILE A 702 25.42 -2.24 28.70
CA ILE A 702 26.50 -1.62 27.94
C ILE A 702 26.17 -1.77 26.46
N LYS A 703 25.88 -0.65 25.80
CA LYS A 703 25.63 -0.61 24.36
C LYS A 703 26.94 -0.42 23.60
N ILE A 704 27.20 -1.30 22.64
CA ILE A 704 28.41 -1.32 21.82
C ILE A 704 28.02 -1.25 20.35
N GLU A 705 28.63 -0.33 19.61
CA GLU A 705 28.58 -0.31 18.14
C GLU A 705 29.54 -1.37 17.59
N LEU A 706 29.00 -2.34 16.85
CA LEU A 706 29.79 -3.41 16.28
C LEU A 706 30.39 -2.98 14.93
N PRO A 707 31.63 -3.41 14.62
CA PRO A 707 32.20 -3.27 13.29
C PRO A 707 31.30 -3.90 12.21
N THR A 708 31.36 -3.36 10.99
CA THR A 708 30.63 -3.91 9.84
C THR A 708 30.99 -5.38 9.60
N GLN A 709 32.27 -5.73 9.75
CA GLN A 709 32.75 -7.09 9.60
C GLN A 709 33.41 -7.61 10.89
N LEU A 710 32.76 -8.56 11.53
CA LEU A 710 33.29 -9.35 12.64
C LEU A 710 34.20 -10.48 12.16
N HIS A 711 35.09 -10.92 13.04
CA HIS A 711 36.04 -12.01 12.83
C HIS A 711 36.37 -12.69 14.17
N GLU A 712 37.02 -13.85 14.15
CA GLU A 712 37.22 -14.72 15.33
C GLU A 712 37.98 -14.07 16.50
N LYS A 713 38.86 -13.08 16.23
CA LYS A 713 39.54 -12.33 17.31
C LYS A 713 38.67 -11.27 18.02
N HIS A 714 37.47 -10.97 17.52
CA HIS A 714 36.59 -10.01 18.18
C HIS A 714 35.98 -10.60 19.45
N HIS A 715 36.17 -9.93 20.58
CA HIS A 715 35.71 -10.42 21.88
C HIS A 715 35.46 -9.28 22.88
N LEU A 716 34.69 -9.60 23.92
CA LEU A 716 34.57 -8.76 25.11
C LEU A 716 35.65 -9.15 26.11
N LEU A 717 36.33 -8.17 26.69
CA LEU A 717 37.26 -8.35 27.80
C LEU A 717 36.62 -7.73 29.06
N PHE A 718 36.60 -8.51 30.14
CA PHE A 718 36.13 -8.11 31.46
C PHE A 718 37.33 -8.06 32.40
N THR A 719 37.61 -6.89 32.94
CA THR A 719 38.66 -6.71 33.95
C THR A 719 38.03 -6.37 35.29
N PHE A 720 38.39 -7.13 36.33
CA PHE A 720 37.84 -6.98 37.67
C PHE A 720 38.79 -6.18 38.56
N PHE A 721 38.24 -5.19 39.27
CA PHE A 721 38.98 -4.37 40.23
C PHE A 721 38.33 -4.42 41.60
N HIS A 722 39.13 -4.52 42.66
CA HIS A 722 38.72 -4.17 44.00
C HIS A 722 38.93 -2.66 44.21
N VAL A 723 37.85 -1.95 44.53
CA VAL A 723 37.85 -0.51 44.81
C VAL A 723 37.97 -0.25 46.32
N SER A 724 39.02 0.46 46.73
CA SER A 724 39.22 0.85 48.12
C SER A 724 38.32 2.05 48.49
N CYS A 725 37.44 1.83 49.47
CA CYS A 725 36.48 2.85 49.93
C CYS A 725 36.92 3.58 51.22
N ASP A 726 38.04 3.19 51.84
CA ASP A 726 38.49 3.73 53.13
C ASP A 726 39.03 5.16 52.99
N ASN A 727 38.65 6.05 53.91
CA ASN A 727 39.08 7.47 53.92
C ASN A 727 40.22 7.75 54.91
N SER A 728 40.82 6.72 55.53
CA SER A 728 41.75 6.91 56.65
C SER A 728 43.16 7.31 56.19
N SER A 729 43.37 8.61 55.95
CA SER A 729 44.70 9.22 55.82
C SER A 729 45.39 9.45 57.18
N LYS A 730 45.36 8.46 58.09
CA LYS A 730 46.10 8.53 59.36
C LYS A 730 47.35 7.65 59.30
N GLY A 731 48.44 8.28 58.88
CA GLY A 731 49.80 7.91 59.22
C GLY A 731 50.53 6.93 58.29
N SER A 732 51.07 7.42 57.17
CA SER A 732 52.50 7.28 56.82
C SER A 732 52.79 7.96 55.47
N THR A 733 54.05 8.36 55.30
CA THR A 733 54.61 9.17 54.22
C THR A 733 54.43 8.61 52.78
N LYS A 734 53.99 9.49 51.87
CA LYS A 734 54.27 9.53 50.41
C LYS A 734 54.17 8.21 49.60
N LYS A 735 53.17 7.36 49.83
CA LYS A 735 52.70 6.43 48.77
C LYS A 735 51.35 6.91 48.25
N LYS A 736 51.26 7.10 46.92
CA LYS A 736 50.01 7.42 46.23
C LYS A 736 49.00 6.32 46.58
N ASP A 737 47.88 6.70 47.19
CA ASP A 737 46.87 5.77 47.66
C ASP A 737 46.31 5.00 46.46
N VAL A 738 46.50 3.67 46.43
CA VAL A 738 46.10 2.83 45.29
C VAL A 738 44.60 2.56 45.42
N VAL A 739 43.79 3.31 44.66
CA VAL A 739 42.32 3.21 44.68
C VAL A 739 41.83 1.88 44.13
N GLU A 740 42.52 1.33 43.13
CA GLU A 740 42.13 0.15 42.38
C GLU A 740 43.18 -0.94 42.48
N THR A 741 42.77 -2.14 42.87
CA THR A 741 43.62 -3.33 42.79
C THR A 741 42.98 -4.32 41.84
N GLN A 742 43.72 -4.76 40.81
CA GLN A 742 43.23 -5.74 39.86
C GLN A 742 43.07 -7.11 40.52
N VAL A 743 41.91 -7.74 40.31
CA VAL A 743 41.51 -9.01 40.93
C VAL A 743 41.01 -10.05 39.92
N GLY A 744 41.34 -9.86 38.64
CA GLY A 744 41.19 -10.90 37.63
C GLY A 744 40.66 -10.40 36.30
N TYR A 745 40.46 -11.35 35.39
CA TYR A 745 40.05 -11.14 34.02
C TYR A 745 39.09 -12.24 33.56
N SER A 746 38.23 -11.91 32.61
CA SER A 746 37.47 -12.89 31.85
C SER A 746 37.28 -12.37 30.43
N TRP A 747 37.05 -13.23 29.45
CA TRP A 747 36.81 -12.81 28.08
C TRP A 747 35.72 -13.65 27.44
N LEU A 748 35.05 -13.05 26.46
CA LEU A 748 33.94 -13.67 25.74
C LEU A 748 34.10 -13.45 24.24
N PRO A 749 34.53 -14.46 23.47
CA PRO A 749 34.52 -14.42 22.01
C PRO A 749 33.11 -14.16 21.48
N LEU A 750 32.99 -13.28 20.48
CA LEU A 750 31.68 -12.90 19.95
C LEU A 750 31.15 -13.91 18.90
N LEU A 751 32.06 -14.53 18.15
CA LEU A 751 31.74 -15.50 17.13
C LEU A 751 31.94 -16.94 17.62
N LYS A 752 31.04 -17.81 17.21
CA LYS A 752 31.17 -19.27 17.29
C LYS A 752 30.71 -19.85 15.96
N ASP A 753 31.59 -20.61 15.31
CA ASP A 753 31.34 -21.16 13.96
C ASP A 753 30.93 -20.08 12.95
N GLY A 754 31.53 -18.88 13.03
CA GLY A 754 31.22 -17.73 12.16
C GLY A 754 29.91 -17.00 12.47
N ARG A 755 29.17 -17.37 13.51
CA ARG A 755 27.91 -16.72 13.94
C ARG A 755 28.06 -15.98 15.26
N VAL A 756 27.35 -14.87 15.38
CA VAL A 756 27.21 -14.16 16.65
C VAL A 756 26.26 -14.96 17.55
N VAL A 757 26.79 -15.50 18.65
CA VAL A 757 25.98 -16.23 19.62
C VAL A 757 25.61 -15.30 20.76
N THR A 758 24.33 -14.96 20.88
CA THR A 758 23.82 -14.27 22.06
C THR A 758 23.03 -15.21 22.94
N SER A 759 23.50 -15.38 24.15
CA SER A 759 22.79 -16.10 25.19
C SER A 759 23.31 -15.63 26.54
N GLU A 760 22.68 -16.10 27.61
CA GLU A 760 23.34 -16.10 28.90
C GLU A 760 24.51 -17.09 28.85
N GLN A 761 25.68 -16.64 29.33
CA GLN A 761 26.91 -17.40 29.35
C GLN A 761 27.59 -17.28 30.71
N HIS A 762 28.28 -18.35 31.07
CA HIS A 762 28.95 -18.52 32.34
C HIS A 762 30.45 -18.69 32.05
N VAL A 763 31.24 -17.69 32.41
CA VAL A 763 32.66 -17.62 32.05
C VAL A 763 33.56 -17.66 33.29
N PRO A 764 34.70 -18.37 33.22
CA PRO A 764 35.66 -18.43 34.32
C PRO A 764 36.44 -17.12 34.46
N VAL A 765 37.05 -16.92 35.63
CA VAL A 765 37.88 -15.75 35.92
C VAL A 765 39.33 -16.18 36.11
N ALA A 766 40.22 -15.59 35.32
CA ALA A 766 41.66 -15.75 35.38
C ALA A 766 42.30 -14.69 36.29
N ALA A 767 43.41 -15.02 36.94
CA ALA A 767 44.22 -14.12 37.76
C ALA A 767 45.25 -13.36 36.93
N ASN A 768 45.58 -13.83 35.73
CA ASN A 768 46.48 -13.20 34.76
C ASN A 768 45.80 -13.12 33.37
N LEU A 769 46.32 -12.24 32.52
CA LEU A 769 45.90 -12.09 31.12
C LEU A 769 47.13 -12.19 30.19
N PRO A 770 47.58 -13.40 29.83
CA PRO A 770 48.74 -13.58 28.95
C PRO A 770 48.40 -13.26 27.49
N SER A 771 49.36 -12.77 26.68
CA SER A 771 49.11 -12.55 25.24
C SER A 771 48.71 -13.85 24.52
N GLY A 772 47.76 -13.75 23.58
CA GLY A 772 47.23 -14.92 22.87
C GLY A 772 46.19 -15.72 23.66
N TYR A 773 45.57 -15.12 24.69
CA TYR A 773 44.65 -15.81 25.61
C TYR A 773 43.40 -16.40 24.93
N LEU A 774 43.02 -15.94 23.73
CA LEU A 774 41.90 -16.54 22.98
C LEU A 774 42.25 -17.94 22.45
N GLY A 775 43.54 -18.23 22.24
CA GLY A 775 44.03 -19.51 21.73
C GLY A 775 44.10 -20.62 22.79
N TYR A 776 43.74 -20.35 24.04
CA TYR A 776 43.76 -21.37 25.09
C TYR A 776 42.72 -22.45 24.82
N GLN A 777 43.18 -23.69 24.71
CA GLN A 777 42.33 -24.87 24.59
C GLN A 777 42.76 -25.94 25.59
N GLU A 778 41.84 -26.29 26.49
CA GLU A 778 42.06 -27.33 27.49
C GLU A 778 41.82 -28.71 26.84
N LEU A 779 42.89 -29.50 26.70
CA LEU A 779 42.80 -30.90 26.32
C LEU A 779 42.63 -31.71 27.60
N GLY A 780 41.72 -32.68 27.60
CA GLY A 780 41.52 -33.55 28.76
C GLY A 780 42.84 -34.14 29.28
N MET A 781 42.92 -34.37 30.60
CA MET A 781 44.12 -34.81 31.36
C MET A 781 45.21 -33.75 31.59
N GLY A 782 44.84 -32.48 31.73
CA GLY A 782 45.74 -31.43 32.24
C GLY A 782 46.82 -30.96 31.24
N ARG A 783 46.70 -31.32 29.96
CA ARG A 783 47.51 -30.75 28.88
C ARG A 783 46.72 -29.63 28.22
N HIS A 784 47.35 -28.48 27.97
CA HIS A 784 46.71 -27.35 27.29
C HIS A 784 47.54 -26.96 26.06
N TYR A 785 46.87 -26.43 25.04
CA TYR A 785 47.50 -25.72 23.92
C TYR A 785 47.26 -24.22 24.11
N GLY A 786 48.27 -23.38 23.85
CA GLY A 786 48.21 -21.93 24.05
C GLY A 786 48.89 -21.44 25.33
N PRO A 787 48.71 -20.16 25.69
CA PRO A 787 49.38 -19.54 26.84
C PRO A 787 48.87 -20.06 28.20
N GLU A 788 49.73 -20.05 29.22
CA GLU A 788 49.40 -20.54 30.56
C GLU A 788 48.44 -19.58 31.29
N ILE A 789 47.20 -20.04 31.53
CA ILE A 789 46.19 -19.30 32.29
C ILE A 789 46.15 -19.77 33.75
N LYS A 790 46.34 -18.82 34.67
CA LYS A 790 46.16 -19.03 36.11
C LYS A 790 44.72 -18.70 36.49
N TRP A 791 43.92 -19.71 36.77
CA TRP A 791 42.51 -19.52 37.15
C TRP A 791 42.35 -19.11 38.62
N VAL A 792 41.40 -18.21 38.90
CA VAL A 792 41.12 -17.71 40.27
C VAL A 792 40.55 -18.80 41.19
N ASP A 793 39.68 -19.66 40.66
CA ASP A 793 39.05 -20.79 41.36
C ASP A 793 38.96 -22.03 40.45
N GLY A 794 40.10 -22.48 39.91
CA GLY A 794 40.22 -23.75 39.17
C GLY A 794 39.26 -23.89 37.99
N SER A 795 39.31 -22.92 37.06
CA SER A 795 38.49 -22.77 35.84
C SER A 795 36.97 -22.85 36.04
N LYS A 796 36.46 -22.77 37.28
CA LYS A 796 35.01 -22.67 37.51
C LYS A 796 34.45 -21.40 36.89
N PRO A 797 33.26 -21.46 36.28
CA PRO A 797 32.58 -20.27 35.80
C PRO A 797 32.10 -19.43 36.99
N LEU A 798 32.64 -18.21 37.11
CA LEU A 798 32.31 -17.29 38.21
C LEU A 798 31.48 -16.09 37.74
N LEU A 799 31.68 -15.62 36.51
CA LEU A 799 30.94 -14.49 35.94
C LEU A 799 29.79 -15.01 35.08
N LYS A 800 28.60 -14.48 35.31
CA LYS A 800 27.42 -14.64 34.47
C LYS A 800 27.19 -13.37 33.67
N VAL A 801 27.18 -13.49 32.35
CA VAL A 801 26.97 -12.41 31.37
C VAL A 801 25.85 -12.81 30.43
N SER A 802 25.07 -11.85 29.99
CA SER A 802 24.12 -12.02 28.89
C SER A 802 24.39 -10.98 27.82
N THR A 803 24.19 -11.34 26.57
CA THR A 803 24.27 -10.42 25.42
C THR A 803 22.96 -10.42 24.64
N HIS A 804 22.68 -9.32 23.96
CA HIS A 804 21.54 -9.17 23.06
C HIS A 804 21.98 -8.41 21.81
N LEU A 805 21.73 -8.99 20.63
CA LEU A 805 22.17 -8.45 19.34
C LEU A 805 20.99 -7.77 18.66
N VAL A 806 21.17 -6.50 18.29
CA VAL A 806 20.27 -5.77 17.40
C VAL A 806 21.05 -5.46 16.14
N SER A 807 20.91 -6.31 15.13
CA SER A 807 21.67 -6.20 13.88
C SER A 807 20.79 -6.41 12.66
N THR A 808 20.98 -5.55 11.67
CA THR A 808 20.42 -5.69 10.33
C THR A 808 21.44 -6.28 9.34
N VAL A 809 22.65 -6.62 9.80
CA VAL A 809 23.69 -7.23 8.95
C VAL A 809 24.17 -8.59 9.45
N TYR A 810 23.80 -8.99 10.67
CA TYR A 810 24.06 -10.32 11.22
C TYR A 810 22.77 -11.04 11.58
N THR A 811 22.67 -12.30 11.15
CA THR A 811 21.58 -13.20 11.54
C THR A 811 22.05 -14.16 12.63
N GLN A 812 21.13 -14.49 13.54
CA GLN A 812 21.32 -15.52 14.55
C GLN A 812 20.76 -16.88 14.09
N ASP A 813 19.93 -16.88 13.04
CA ASP A 813 19.35 -18.08 12.44
C ASP A 813 20.44 -18.93 11.77
N GLN A 814 20.57 -20.16 12.25
CA GLN A 814 21.61 -21.08 11.80
C GLN A 814 21.40 -21.52 10.33
N HIS A 815 20.15 -21.67 9.88
CA HIS A 815 19.83 -22.14 8.53
C HIS A 815 20.15 -21.07 7.49
N LEU A 816 19.78 -19.83 7.77
CA LEU A 816 20.08 -18.68 6.92
C LEU A 816 21.61 -18.46 6.82
N HIS A 817 22.31 -18.48 7.95
CA HIS A 817 23.76 -18.33 7.96
C HIS A 817 24.46 -19.40 7.11
N ASN A 818 24.12 -20.68 7.31
CA ASN A 818 24.75 -21.79 6.58
C ASN A 818 24.52 -21.69 5.06
N PHE A 819 23.32 -21.27 4.64
CA PHE A 819 23.01 -21.08 3.23
C PHE A 819 23.90 -19.99 2.59
N PHE A 820 24.03 -18.83 3.23
CA PHE A 820 24.87 -17.74 2.71
C PHE A 820 26.36 -18.09 2.77
N GLN A 821 26.81 -18.77 3.83
CA GLN A 821 28.20 -19.24 3.94
C GLN A 821 28.53 -20.23 2.81
N TYR A 822 27.62 -21.14 2.47
CA TYR A 822 27.79 -22.07 1.35
C TYR A 822 27.82 -21.33 -0.01
N CYS A 823 26.92 -20.37 -0.22
CA CYS A 823 26.91 -19.54 -1.42
C CYS A 823 28.25 -18.80 -1.61
N GLN A 824 28.79 -18.21 -0.54
CA GLN A 824 30.07 -17.51 -0.56
C GLN A 824 31.24 -18.43 -0.96
N LYS A 825 31.30 -19.64 -0.41
CA LYS A 825 32.32 -20.64 -0.77
C LYS A 825 32.26 -20.99 -2.25
N THR A 826 31.04 -21.13 -2.79
CA THR A 826 30.80 -21.44 -4.21
C THR A 826 31.24 -20.29 -5.13
N GLU A 827 30.94 -19.04 -4.77
CA GLU A 827 31.35 -17.86 -5.57
C GLU A 827 32.87 -17.65 -5.58
N SER A 828 33.58 -18.13 -4.57
CA SER A 828 35.04 -18.05 -4.46
C SER A 828 35.79 -19.10 -5.30
N GLY A 829 35.10 -19.82 -6.19
CA GLY A 829 35.69 -20.84 -7.07
C GLY A 829 35.82 -22.25 -6.47
N ALA A 830 35.23 -22.51 -5.29
CA ALA A 830 35.19 -23.86 -4.74
C ALA A 830 34.28 -24.78 -5.57
N GLN A 831 34.63 -26.06 -5.67
CA GLN A 831 33.86 -27.05 -6.42
C GLN A 831 32.48 -27.27 -5.75
N ALA A 832 31.45 -26.63 -6.28
CA ALA A 832 30.10 -26.73 -5.73
C ALA A 832 29.38 -27.97 -6.27
N LEU A 833 29.04 -28.89 -5.35
CA LEU A 833 28.17 -30.02 -5.65
C LEU A 833 26.72 -29.57 -5.49
N GLY A 834 25.90 -29.67 -6.54
CA GLY A 834 24.48 -29.28 -6.49
C GLY A 834 23.69 -30.00 -5.38
N SER A 835 24.05 -31.24 -5.06
CA SER A 835 23.44 -32.03 -3.98
C SER A 835 23.67 -31.43 -2.59
N GLU A 836 24.83 -30.82 -2.33
CA GLU A 836 25.09 -30.15 -1.05
C GLU A 836 24.29 -28.85 -0.92
N LEU A 837 24.19 -28.07 -1.99
CA LEU A 837 23.36 -26.86 -2.01
C LEU A 837 21.89 -27.19 -1.71
N VAL A 838 21.36 -28.28 -2.26
CA VAL A 838 19.99 -28.75 -1.99
C VAL A 838 19.76 -29.02 -0.50
N LYS A 839 20.75 -29.52 0.25
CA LYS A 839 20.65 -29.71 1.71
C LYS A 839 20.43 -28.37 2.42
N TYR A 840 21.19 -27.34 2.08
CA TYR A 840 21.03 -26.02 2.69
C TYR A 840 19.70 -25.36 2.30
N LEU A 841 19.28 -25.47 1.03
CA LEU A 841 17.96 -25.00 0.57
C LEU A 841 16.81 -25.68 1.32
N LYS A 842 16.85 -27.00 1.51
CA LYS A 842 15.85 -27.71 2.30
C LYS A 842 15.82 -27.20 3.75
N SER A 843 16.99 -26.94 4.33
CA SER A 843 17.08 -26.43 5.71
C SER A 843 16.48 -25.03 5.91
N LEU A 844 16.41 -24.20 4.86
CA LEU A 844 15.78 -22.88 4.93
C LEU A 844 14.27 -22.92 5.25
N HIS A 845 13.61 -24.06 5.10
CA HIS A 845 12.20 -24.22 5.50
C HIS A 845 12.02 -24.23 7.03
N ALA A 846 13.11 -24.38 7.79
CA ALA A 846 13.11 -24.30 9.25
C ALA A 846 13.52 -22.91 9.78
N MET A 847 13.75 -21.94 8.88
CA MET A 847 14.09 -20.57 9.24
C MET A 847 12.94 -19.92 10.02
N GLU A 848 13.27 -19.15 11.05
CA GLU A 848 12.26 -18.46 11.85
C GLU A 848 11.50 -17.40 11.02
N GLY A 849 10.16 -17.36 11.16
CA GLY A 849 9.32 -16.50 10.32
C GLY A 849 9.62 -15.01 10.43
N HIS A 850 10.02 -14.53 11.61
CA HIS A 850 10.40 -13.12 11.80
C HIS A 850 11.74 -12.79 11.12
N VAL A 851 12.71 -13.71 11.14
CA VAL A 851 13.99 -13.57 10.43
C VAL A 851 13.77 -13.51 8.93
N MET A 852 12.89 -14.37 8.41
CA MET A 852 12.49 -14.41 7.01
C MET A 852 11.93 -13.06 6.54
N ILE A 853 11.05 -12.45 7.34
CA ILE A 853 10.43 -11.15 7.02
C ILE A 853 11.46 -10.03 7.15
N ALA A 854 12.28 -10.04 8.21
CA ALA A 854 13.30 -9.02 8.45
C ALA A 854 14.33 -8.94 7.31
N PHE A 855 14.77 -10.08 6.78
CA PHE A 855 15.74 -10.17 5.69
C PHE A 855 15.10 -10.48 4.32
N LEU A 856 13.79 -10.26 4.16
CA LEU A 856 13.02 -10.66 2.98
C LEU A 856 13.68 -10.28 1.64
N PRO A 857 14.11 -9.01 1.40
CA PRO A 857 14.71 -8.64 0.13
C PRO A 857 16.07 -9.33 -0.09
N THR A 858 16.91 -9.39 0.95
CA THR A 858 18.23 -10.05 0.91
C THR A 858 18.09 -11.54 0.58
N ILE A 859 17.15 -12.22 1.21
CA ILE A 859 16.88 -13.65 1.01
C ILE A 859 16.36 -13.90 -0.42
N LEU A 860 15.33 -13.17 -0.85
CA LEU A 860 14.73 -13.38 -2.16
C LEU A 860 15.72 -13.05 -3.29
N ASN A 861 16.48 -11.95 -3.18
CA ASN A 861 17.51 -11.60 -4.16
C ASN A 861 18.57 -12.70 -4.28
N GLN A 862 19.07 -13.22 -3.15
CA GLN A 862 20.05 -14.31 -3.18
C GLN A 862 19.45 -15.60 -3.76
N LEU A 863 18.18 -15.93 -3.45
CA LEU A 863 17.50 -17.09 -4.03
C LEU A 863 17.34 -16.93 -5.55
N PHE A 864 16.94 -15.77 -6.06
CA PHE A 864 16.88 -15.52 -7.51
C PHE A 864 18.25 -15.56 -8.18
N ARG A 865 19.30 -15.06 -7.53
CA ARG A 865 20.69 -15.22 -8.00
C ARG A 865 21.06 -16.70 -8.12
N VAL A 866 20.83 -17.49 -7.07
CA VAL A 866 21.08 -18.95 -7.11
C VAL A 866 20.26 -19.65 -8.19
N LEU A 867 18.99 -19.23 -8.40
CA LEU A 867 18.13 -19.77 -9.47
C LEU A 867 18.75 -19.58 -10.85
N THR A 868 19.22 -18.36 -11.16
CA THR A 868 19.81 -18.05 -12.49
C THR A 868 21.17 -18.72 -12.74
N ARG A 869 21.87 -19.11 -11.67
CA ARG A 869 23.16 -19.81 -11.71
C ARG A 869 23.04 -21.34 -11.59
N ALA A 870 21.82 -21.85 -11.43
CA ALA A 870 21.60 -23.28 -11.28
C ALA A 870 21.94 -24.04 -12.58
N THR A 871 22.86 -24.99 -12.45
CA THR A 871 23.22 -25.93 -13.53
C THR A 871 22.37 -27.20 -13.50
N GLN A 872 21.87 -27.59 -12.32
CA GLN A 872 21.03 -28.78 -12.10
C GLN A 872 19.58 -28.37 -11.87
N GLU A 873 18.62 -29.06 -12.52
CA GLU A 873 17.18 -28.80 -12.38
C GLU A 873 16.71 -28.94 -10.92
N GLU A 874 17.24 -29.92 -10.18
CA GLU A 874 16.88 -30.14 -8.77
C GLU A 874 17.17 -28.90 -7.90
N VAL A 875 18.26 -28.19 -8.15
CA VAL A 875 18.60 -26.95 -7.41
C VAL A 875 17.54 -25.88 -7.69
N ALA A 876 17.21 -25.64 -8.96
CA ALA A 876 16.21 -24.64 -9.37
C ALA A 876 14.82 -24.92 -8.76
N VAL A 877 14.41 -26.20 -8.73
CA VAL A 877 13.17 -26.64 -8.10
C VAL A 877 13.20 -26.37 -6.58
N ASN A 878 14.29 -26.72 -5.88
CA ASN A 878 14.37 -26.50 -4.43
C ASN A 878 14.47 -25.00 -4.07
N VAL A 879 15.14 -24.17 -4.87
CA VAL A 879 15.10 -22.71 -4.72
C VAL A 879 13.67 -22.20 -4.82
N THR A 880 12.94 -22.63 -5.86
CA THR A 880 11.55 -22.23 -6.06
C THR A 880 10.65 -22.69 -4.92
N ARG A 881 10.88 -23.87 -4.34
CA ARG A 881 10.18 -24.35 -3.12
C ARG A 881 10.41 -23.44 -1.91
N VAL A 882 11.65 -23.00 -1.69
CA VAL A 882 11.95 -22.04 -0.62
C VAL A 882 11.24 -20.71 -0.88
N ILE A 883 11.23 -20.20 -2.12
CA ILE A 883 10.50 -18.97 -2.47
C ILE A 883 8.99 -19.15 -2.20
N ILE A 884 8.39 -20.28 -2.57
CA ILE A 884 6.98 -20.61 -2.25
C ILE A 884 6.74 -20.58 -0.75
N HIS A 885 7.65 -21.15 0.04
CA HIS A 885 7.55 -21.13 1.50
C HIS A 885 7.61 -19.71 2.06
N VAL A 886 8.53 -18.87 1.57
CA VAL A 886 8.66 -17.46 2.00
C VAL A 886 7.41 -16.65 1.66
N VAL A 887 6.89 -16.79 0.46
CA VAL A 887 5.66 -16.14 -0.01
C VAL A 887 4.46 -16.59 0.82
N ALA A 888 4.33 -17.89 1.06
CA ALA A 888 3.26 -18.45 1.87
C ALA A 888 3.29 -17.91 3.31
N GLN A 889 4.47 -17.86 3.94
CA GLN A 889 4.63 -17.33 5.30
C GLN A 889 4.19 -15.86 5.37
N CYS A 890 4.57 -15.03 4.39
CA CYS A 890 4.14 -13.63 4.36
C CYS A 890 2.61 -13.49 4.23
N HIS A 891 1.96 -14.32 3.41
CA HIS A 891 0.51 -14.31 3.30
C HIS A 891 -0.20 -14.81 4.56
N GLU A 892 0.28 -15.90 5.16
CA GLU A 892 -0.27 -16.50 6.38
C GLU A 892 -0.21 -15.51 7.56
N GLU A 893 0.78 -14.61 7.58
CA GLU A 893 0.94 -13.54 8.58
C GLU A 893 0.24 -12.21 8.20
N GLY A 894 -0.47 -12.14 7.07
CA GLY A 894 -1.17 -10.93 6.61
C GLY A 894 -0.24 -9.83 6.07
N LEU A 895 0.96 -10.19 5.60
CA LEU A 895 2.02 -9.28 5.14
C LEU A 895 2.19 -9.28 3.61
N GLU A 896 1.12 -9.53 2.85
CA GLU A 896 1.11 -9.49 1.38
C GLU A 896 1.67 -8.17 0.82
N SER A 897 1.40 -7.04 1.51
CA SER A 897 1.92 -5.73 1.11
C SER A 897 3.46 -5.68 1.02
N HIS A 898 4.17 -6.46 1.85
CA HIS A 898 5.63 -6.54 1.78
C HIS A 898 6.10 -7.26 0.50
N LEU A 899 5.37 -8.30 0.07
CA LEU A 899 5.66 -9.00 -1.18
C LEU A 899 5.39 -8.10 -2.40
N ARG A 900 4.26 -7.37 -2.40
CA ARG A 900 3.95 -6.39 -3.46
C ARG A 900 5.01 -5.29 -3.53
N SER A 901 5.45 -4.80 -2.38
CA SER A 901 6.53 -3.80 -2.30
C SER A 901 7.86 -4.35 -2.81
N TYR A 902 8.21 -5.59 -2.45
CA TYR A 902 9.39 -6.27 -2.96
C TYR A 902 9.36 -6.33 -4.49
N VAL A 903 8.29 -6.88 -5.08
CA VAL A 903 8.22 -7.03 -6.54
C VAL A 903 8.19 -5.67 -7.22
N LYS A 904 7.47 -4.67 -6.72
CA LYS A 904 7.38 -3.35 -7.36
C LYS A 904 8.68 -2.54 -7.27
N TYR A 905 9.34 -2.51 -6.10
CA TYR A 905 10.44 -1.59 -5.83
C TYR A 905 11.81 -2.25 -5.64
N ALA A 906 11.90 -3.36 -4.89
CA ALA A 906 13.18 -3.92 -4.46
C ALA A 906 13.78 -4.92 -5.45
N TYR A 907 12.94 -5.71 -6.14
CA TYR A 907 13.40 -6.71 -7.10
C TYR A 907 14.11 -6.06 -8.29
N LYS A 908 15.33 -6.51 -8.55
CA LYS A 908 16.12 -6.18 -9.74
C LYS A 908 16.77 -7.46 -10.26
N ALA A 909 16.54 -7.79 -11.53
CA ALA A 909 17.26 -8.86 -12.19
C ALA A 909 18.77 -8.56 -12.23
N GLU A 910 19.60 -9.60 -12.13
CA GLU A 910 21.03 -9.43 -12.42
C GLU A 910 21.23 -9.08 -13.90
N PRO A 911 22.22 -8.23 -14.24
CA PRO A 911 22.55 -7.93 -15.63
C PRO A 911 22.80 -9.22 -16.42
N TYR A 912 22.08 -9.37 -17.53
CA TYR A 912 22.19 -10.55 -18.37
C TYR A 912 23.56 -10.58 -19.08
N VAL A 913 24.37 -11.60 -18.79
CA VAL A 913 25.60 -11.90 -19.53
C VAL A 913 25.35 -13.15 -20.37
N ALA A 914 25.25 -12.98 -21.69
CA ALA A 914 24.80 -14.01 -22.63
C ALA A 914 25.61 -15.31 -22.60
N SER A 915 26.86 -15.26 -22.14
CA SER A 915 27.77 -16.41 -22.04
C SER A 915 27.72 -17.14 -20.68
N GLU A 916 27.13 -16.55 -19.64
CA GLU A 916 27.26 -17.03 -18.25
C GLU A 916 25.94 -17.16 -17.48
N TYR A 917 24.91 -16.34 -17.80
CA TYR A 917 23.70 -16.25 -16.99
C TYR A 917 22.43 -16.56 -17.76
N LYS A 918 21.55 -17.32 -17.11
CA LYS A 918 20.16 -17.51 -17.55
C LYS A 918 19.29 -16.42 -16.92
N THR A 919 18.15 -16.12 -17.53
CA THR A 919 17.24 -15.12 -16.97
C THR A 919 16.35 -15.73 -15.88
N VAL A 920 15.90 -14.90 -14.93
CA VAL A 920 14.94 -15.35 -13.90
C VAL A 920 13.66 -15.86 -14.53
N HIS A 921 13.14 -15.19 -15.57
CA HIS A 921 11.90 -15.61 -16.21
C HIS A 921 12.00 -16.98 -16.88
N GLU A 922 13.13 -17.33 -17.51
CA GLU A 922 13.32 -18.64 -18.11
C GLU A 922 13.41 -19.77 -17.06
N GLU A 923 14.23 -19.59 -16.02
CA GLU A 923 14.47 -20.65 -15.04
C GLU A 923 13.30 -20.81 -14.06
N LEU A 924 12.65 -19.70 -13.67
CA LEU A 924 11.49 -19.76 -12.79
C LEU A 924 10.30 -20.47 -13.47
N THR A 925 10.04 -20.17 -14.74
CA THR A 925 9.00 -20.85 -15.53
C THR A 925 9.24 -22.37 -15.57
N LYS A 926 10.48 -22.81 -15.85
CA LYS A 926 10.83 -24.25 -15.87
C LYS A 926 10.65 -24.91 -14.50
N ALA A 927 11.13 -24.28 -13.43
CA ALA A 927 11.00 -24.82 -12.09
C ALA A 927 9.53 -24.92 -11.64
N MET A 928 8.71 -23.91 -11.95
CA MET A 928 7.26 -23.94 -11.74
C MET A 928 6.61 -25.11 -12.49
N THR A 929 6.95 -25.33 -13.76
CA THR A 929 6.46 -26.48 -14.55
C THR A 929 6.73 -27.80 -13.83
N THR A 930 7.94 -28.01 -13.31
CA THR A 930 8.28 -29.25 -12.61
C THR A 930 7.55 -29.40 -11.27
N ILE A 931 7.28 -28.31 -10.55
CA ILE A 931 6.49 -28.34 -9.30
C ILE A 931 5.00 -28.60 -9.56
N LEU A 932 4.48 -28.21 -10.72
CA LEU A 932 3.08 -28.41 -11.10
C LEU A 932 2.78 -29.82 -11.65
N LYS A 933 3.80 -30.65 -11.89
CA LYS A 933 3.59 -32.02 -12.37
C LYS A 933 2.70 -32.81 -11.39
N PRO A 934 1.79 -33.68 -11.86
CA PRO A 934 0.91 -34.46 -10.99
C PRO A 934 1.63 -35.34 -9.95
N SER A 935 2.87 -35.72 -10.22
CA SER A 935 3.73 -36.52 -9.34
C SER A 935 4.48 -35.70 -8.27
N ALA A 936 4.34 -34.37 -8.28
CA ALA A 936 5.04 -33.48 -7.35
C ALA A 936 4.32 -33.39 -5.98
N ASP A 937 5.00 -32.81 -5.00
CA ASP A 937 4.44 -32.59 -3.66
C ASP A 937 3.17 -31.73 -3.71
N PHE A 938 2.05 -32.30 -3.28
CA PHE A 938 0.74 -31.67 -3.35
C PHE A 938 0.67 -30.37 -2.55
N LEU A 939 1.27 -30.32 -1.36
CA LEU A 939 1.22 -29.13 -0.49
C LEU A 939 1.97 -27.96 -1.11
N THR A 940 3.17 -28.21 -1.63
CA THR A 940 3.96 -27.22 -2.37
C THR A 940 3.22 -26.74 -3.62
N SER A 941 2.68 -27.66 -4.42
CA SER A 941 1.91 -27.30 -5.62
C SER A 941 0.69 -26.44 -5.26
N ASN A 942 -0.03 -26.76 -4.17
CA ASN A 942 -1.20 -26.01 -3.75
C ASN A 942 -0.83 -24.58 -3.28
N LYS A 943 0.29 -24.43 -2.55
CA LYS A 943 0.81 -23.11 -2.17
C LYS A 943 1.26 -22.30 -3.38
N LEU A 944 1.92 -22.92 -4.37
CA LEU A 944 2.27 -22.27 -5.63
C LEU A 944 1.04 -21.76 -6.38
N LEU A 945 -0.02 -22.57 -6.46
CA LEU A 945 -1.27 -22.19 -7.12
C LEU A 945 -1.96 -21.02 -6.38
N LYS A 946 -2.10 -21.13 -5.07
CA LYS A 946 -2.75 -20.12 -4.21
C LYS A 946 -2.02 -18.77 -4.25
N TYR A 947 -0.69 -18.77 -4.29
CA TYR A 947 0.12 -17.55 -4.28
C TYR A 947 0.82 -17.28 -5.63
N SER A 948 0.22 -17.76 -6.72
CA SER A 948 0.79 -17.70 -8.07
C SER A 948 0.99 -16.28 -8.60
N TRP A 949 0.19 -15.31 -8.15
CA TRP A 949 0.32 -13.89 -8.51
C TRP A 949 1.75 -13.38 -8.32
N PHE A 950 2.41 -13.73 -7.21
CA PHE A 950 3.77 -13.28 -6.91
C PHE A 950 4.77 -13.75 -7.97
N PHE A 951 4.68 -15.02 -8.34
CA PHE A 951 5.57 -15.62 -9.33
C PHE A 951 5.37 -15.00 -10.70
N PHE A 952 4.11 -14.81 -11.11
CA PHE A 952 3.79 -14.18 -12.38
C PHE A 952 4.21 -12.71 -12.45
N ASP A 953 4.07 -11.94 -11.38
CA ASP A 953 4.55 -10.55 -11.33
C ASP A 953 6.08 -10.48 -11.40
N VAL A 954 6.79 -11.42 -10.76
CA VAL A 954 8.25 -11.54 -10.91
C VAL A 954 8.63 -11.91 -12.35
N LEU A 955 7.91 -12.83 -13.01
CA LEU A 955 8.13 -13.16 -14.43
C LEU A 955 7.95 -11.90 -15.31
N ILE A 956 6.84 -11.18 -15.14
CA ILE A 956 6.53 -9.93 -15.86
C ILE A 956 7.64 -8.90 -15.67
N LYS A 957 8.04 -8.65 -14.43
CA LYS A 957 9.08 -7.65 -14.14
C LYS A 957 10.45 -8.06 -14.70
N SER A 958 10.80 -9.34 -14.60
CA SER A 958 12.01 -9.92 -15.18
C SER A 958 12.02 -9.81 -16.71
N MET A 959 10.89 -10.08 -17.37
CA MET A 959 10.72 -9.90 -18.81
C MET A 959 10.91 -8.44 -19.23
N ALA A 960 10.27 -7.50 -18.54
CA ALA A 960 10.38 -6.07 -18.82
C ALA A 960 11.83 -5.56 -18.67
N GLN A 961 12.50 -5.91 -17.55
CA GLN A 961 13.91 -5.55 -17.33
C GLN A 961 14.82 -6.15 -18.40
N HIS A 962 14.65 -7.43 -18.75
CA HIS A 962 15.41 -8.07 -19.83
C HIS A 962 15.27 -7.36 -21.17
N LEU A 963 14.06 -6.93 -21.54
CA LEU A 963 13.81 -6.26 -22.82
C LEU A 963 14.45 -4.87 -22.90
N ILE A 964 14.46 -4.13 -21.79
CA ILE A 964 15.03 -2.78 -21.72
C ILE A 964 16.56 -2.85 -21.64
N GLU A 965 17.10 -3.63 -20.70
CA GLU A 965 18.55 -3.72 -20.47
C GLU A 965 19.31 -4.26 -21.69
N ASN A 966 18.71 -5.21 -22.42
CA ASN A 966 19.31 -5.77 -23.64
C ASN A 966 18.87 -5.07 -24.93
N SER A 967 18.20 -3.90 -24.83
CA SER A 967 17.70 -3.13 -25.97
C SER A 967 16.79 -3.89 -26.95
N LYS A 968 16.21 -5.02 -26.52
CA LYS A 968 15.33 -5.87 -27.34
C LYS A 968 13.95 -5.26 -27.57
N VAL A 969 13.56 -4.24 -26.79
CA VAL A 969 12.28 -3.54 -26.99
C VAL A 969 12.13 -2.95 -28.40
N LYS A 970 13.25 -2.64 -29.07
CA LYS A 970 13.32 -2.12 -30.45
C LYS A 970 13.03 -3.19 -31.52
N LEU A 971 13.11 -4.48 -31.16
CA LEU A 971 12.81 -5.58 -32.07
C LEU A 971 11.30 -5.79 -32.22
N LEU A 972 10.89 -6.44 -33.31
CA LEU A 972 9.53 -6.95 -33.48
C LEU A 972 9.18 -7.90 -32.35
N ARG A 973 7.92 -7.91 -31.91
CA ARG A 973 7.46 -8.69 -30.75
C ARG A 973 7.79 -10.18 -30.85
N ASN A 974 7.66 -10.76 -32.05
CA ASN A 974 8.02 -12.15 -32.33
C ASN A 974 9.52 -12.48 -32.26
N GLN A 975 10.39 -11.47 -32.17
CA GLN A 975 11.85 -11.63 -32.06
C GLN A 975 12.39 -11.27 -30.66
N ARG A 976 11.53 -10.80 -29.74
CA ARG A 976 11.94 -10.31 -28.42
C ARG A 976 12.40 -11.43 -27.48
N PHE A 977 11.82 -12.63 -27.60
CA PHE A 977 12.12 -13.79 -26.78
C PHE A 977 12.44 -15.03 -27.64
N PRO A 978 13.27 -15.95 -27.15
CA PRO A 978 13.58 -17.18 -27.88
C PRO A 978 12.37 -18.13 -27.95
N ALA A 979 12.33 -18.99 -28.96
CA ALA A 979 11.28 -20.00 -29.11
C ALA A 979 11.19 -20.97 -27.92
N SER A 980 12.34 -21.28 -27.29
CA SER A 980 12.40 -22.08 -26.06
C SER A 980 11.60 -21.46 -24.91
N TYR A 981 11.62 -20.13 -24.78
CA TYR A 981 10.84 -19.45 -23.74
C TYR A 981 9.35 -19.42 -24.07
N HIS A 982 8.96 -19.22 -25.34
CA HIS A 982 7.58 -19.36 -25.77
C HIS A 982 7.02 -20.75 -25.42
N HIS A 983 7.80 -21.80 -25.68
CA HIS A 983 7.42 -23.17 -25.33
C HIS A 983 7.31 -23.38 -23.81
N ALA A 984 8.21 -22.77 -23.02
CA ALA A 984 8.14 -22.84 -21.56
C ALA A 984 6.86 -22.18 -21.01
N VAL A 985 6.47 -21.02 -21.55
CA VAL A 985 5.22 -20.34 -21.20
C VAL A 985 4.00 -21.20 -21.56
N GLU A 986 3.95 -21.74 -22.78
CA GLU A 986 2.88 -22.65 -23.22
C GLU A 986 2.77 -23.88 -22.31
N THR A 987 3.92 -24.43 -21.88
CA THR A 987 3.94 -25.58 -20.96
C THR A 987 3.41 -25.22 -19.58
N VAL A 988 3.74 -24.05 -19.01
CA VAL A 988 3.17 -23.61 -17.72
C VAL A 988 1.66 -23.42 -17.81
N VAL A 989 1.16 -22.79 -18.87
CA VAL A 989 -0.29 -22.65 -19.12
C VAL A 989 -0.94 -24.04 -19.12
N ASN A 990 -0.42 -24.96 -19.91
CA ASN A 990 -0.94 -26.32 -20.02
C ASN A 990 -0.88 -27.11 -18.72
N MET A 991 0.14 -26.90 -17.88
CA MET A 991 0.26 -27.57 -16.58
C MET A 991 -0.68 -26.98 -15.53
N LEU A 992 -0.98 -25.68 -15.59
CA LEU A 992 -1.93 -25.03 -14.68
C LEU A 992 -3.38 -25.41 -14.98
N THR A 993 -3.74 -25.57 -16.26
CA THR A 993 -5.11 -25.80 -16.69
C THR A 993 -5.79 -26.97 -15.94
N PRO A 994 -5.23 -28.19 -15.84
CA PRO A 994 -5.89 -29.28 -15.12
C PRO A 994 -6.08 -29.00 -13.62
N HIS A 995 -5.16 -28.28 -12.98
CA HIS A 995 -5.34 -27.88 -11.58
C HIS A 995 -6.50 -26.89 -11.43
N ILE A 996 -6.72 -26.02 -12.41
CA ILE A 996 -7.83 -25.07 -12.41
C ILE A 996 -9.16 -25.74 -12.80
N THR A 997 -9.20 -26.58 -13.83
CA THR A 997 -10.47 -27.10 -14.39
C THR A 997 -10.90 -28.42 -13.76
N GLN A 998 -9.97 -29.26 -13.30
CA GLN A 998 -10.28 -30.58 -12.74
C GLN A 998 -10.24 -30.60 -11.20
N LYS A 999 -9.36 -29.80 -10.57
CA LYS A 999 -9.17 -29.79 -9.11
C LYS A 999 -9.84 -28.61 -8.37
N PHE A 1000 -10.68 -27.83 -9.05
CA PHE A 1000 -11.37 -26.68 -8.44
C PHE A 1000 -12.28 -27.04 -7.26
N ARG A 1001 -12.81 -28.26 -7.22
CA ARG A 1001 -13.65 -28.71 -6.10
C ARG A 1001 -12.80 -29.04 -4.86
N ASP A 1002 -11.63 -29.64 -5.08
CA ASP A 1002 -10.73 -30.04 -4.01
C ASP A 1002 -9.98 -28.85 -3.42
N ASN A 1003 -9.62 -27.87 -4.26
CA ASN A 1003 -8.87 -26.68 -3.86
C ASN A 1003 -9.47 -25.40 -4.49
N PRO A 1004 -10.66 -24.96 -4.04
CA PRO A 1004 -11.39 -23.85 -4.66
C PRO A 1004 -10.63 -22.52 -4.59
N GLU A 1005 -10.02 -22.22 -3.45
CA GLU A 1005 -9.24 -21.00 -3.28
C GLU A 1005 -8.01 -21.00 -4.19
N ALA A 1006 -7.21 -22.07 -4.19
CA ALA A 1006 -6.00 -22.14 -4.99
C ALA A 1006 -6.30 -22.08 -6.50
N SER A 1007 -7.37 -22.75 -6.95
CA SER A 1007 -7.79 -22.76 -8.34
C SER A 1007 -8.30 -21.39 -8.80
N LYS A 1008 -9.07 -20.70 -7.94
CA LYS A 1008 -9.53 -19.33 -8.19
C LYS A 1008 -8.38 -18.34 -8.32
N HIS A 1009 -7.42 -18.37 -7.38
CA HIS A 1009 -6.25 -17.49 -7.42
C HIS A 1009 -5.34 -17.81 -8.62
N ALA A 1010 -5.14 -19.09 -8.95
CA ALA A 1010 -4.38 -19.51 -10.13
C ALA A 1010 -5.03 -19.05 -11.44
N ASN A 1011 -6.36 -19.17 -11.57
CA ASN A 1011 -7.10 -18.68 -12.74
C ASN A 1011 -6.92 -17.16 -12.93
N HIS A 1012 -7.12 -16.38 -11.87
CA HIS A 1012 -6.99 -14.93 -11.94
C HIS A 1012 -5.54 -14.50 -12.23
N SER A 1013 -4.56 -15.08 -11.54
CA SER A 1013 -3.14 -14.76 -11.72
C SER A 1013 -2.64 -15.12 -13.12
N LEU A 1014 -3.10 -16.26 -13.67
CA LEU A 1014 -2.81 -16.66 -15.05
C LEU A 1014 -3.41 -15.66 -16.04
N ALA A 1015 -4.64 -15.18 -15.82
CA ALA A 1015 -5.27 -14.20 -16.69
C ALA A 1015 -4.50 -12.86 -16.70
N VAL A 1016 -4.05 -12.38 -15.53
CA VAL A 1016 -3.22 -11.17 -15.40
C VAL A 1016 -1.88 -11.35 -16.11
N PHE A 1017 -1.25 -12.51 -15.97
CA PHE A 1017 0.00 -12.84 -16.67
C PHE A 1017 -0.18 -12.82 -18.20
N ILE A 1018 -1.17 -13.55 -18.71
CA ILE A 1018 -1.47 -13.64 -20.15
C ILE A 1018 -1.82 -12.26 -20.72
N LYS A 1019 -2.59 -11.45 -19.98
CA LYS A 1019 -2.88 -10.07 -20.33
C LYS A 1019 -1.58 -9.27 -20.54
N ARG A 1020 -0.63 -9.33 -19.60
CA ARG A 1020 0.66 -8.62 -19.72
C ARG A 1020 1.58 -9.16 -20.81
N CYS A 1021 1.43 -10.43 -21.19
CA CYS A 1021 2.18 -10.98 -22.31
C CYS A 1021 1.90 -10.25 -23.63
N PHE A 1022 0.73 -9.62 -23.83
CA PHE A 1022 0.47 -8.79 -25.02
C PHE A 1022 1.43 -7.60 -25.16
N THR A 1023 1.85 -7.00 -24.04
CA THR A 1023 2.81 -5.90 -24.03
C THR A 1023 4.18 -6.35 -24.55
N PHE A 1024 4.62 -7.56 -24.17
CA PHE A 1024 6.00 -8.01 -24.33
C PHE A 1024 6.23 -9.00 -25.48
N MET A 1025 5.36 -9.98 -25.65
CA MET A 1025 5.54 -11.17 -26.50
C MET A 1025 4.80 -11.03 -27.84
N ASP A 1026 4.99 -12.02 -28.72
CA ASP A 1026 4.19 -12.19 -29.94
C ASP A 1026 2.70 -12.29 -29.62
N ARG A 1027 1.89 -11.36 -30.15
CA ARG A 1027 0.45 -11.30 -29.85
C ARG A 1027 -0.34 -12.46 -30.46
N GLY A 1028 0.09 -12.99 -31.61
CA GLY A 1028 -0.48 -14.19 -32.20
C GLY A 1028 -0.23 -15.43 -31.32
N PHE A 1029 0.97 -15.54 -30.74
CA PHE A 1029 1.25 -16.55 -29.72
C PHE A 1029 0.35 -16.40 -28.48
N VAL A 1030 0.16 -15.17 -27.96
CA VAL A 1030 -0.71 -14.93 -26.81
C VAL A 1030 -2.17 -15.31 -27.11
N PHE A 1031 -2.67 -14.98 -28.31
CA PHE A 1031 -4.00 -15.44 -28.75
C PHE A 1031 -4.13 -16.96 -28.76
N LYS A 1032 -3.10 -17.67 -29.23
CA LYS A 1032 -3.07 -19.14 -29.19
C LYS A 1032 -3.18 -19.66 -27.75
N GLN A 1033 -2.47 -19.04 -26.80
CA GLN A 1033 -2.55 -19.45 -25.38
C GLN A 1033 -3.94 -19.22 -24.78
N ILE A 1034 -4.58 -18.09 -25.09
CA ILE A 1034 -5.97 -17.80 -24.69
C ILE A 1034 -6.91 -18.85 -25.26
N ASN A 1035 -6.80 -19.14 -26.56
CA ASN A 1035 -7.64 -20.13 -27.23
C ASN A 1035 -7.47 -21.53 -26.63
N ASN A 1036 -6.22 -21.94 -26.39
CA ASN A 1036 -5.91 -23.23 -25.76
C ASN A 1036 -6.56 -23.33 -24.39
N TYR A 1037 -6.42 -22.29 -23.55
CA TYR A 1037 -7.02 -22.28 -22.21
C TYR A 1037 -8.55 -22.33 -22.24
N ILE A 1038 -9.19 -21.48 -23.06
CA ILE A 1038 -10.66 -21.44 -23.18
C ILE A 1038 -11.21 -22.75 -23.73
N SER A 1039 -10.47 -23.44 -24.61
CA SER A 1039 -10.87 -24.74 -25.12
C SER A 1039 -10.96 -25.83 -24.05
N CYS A 1040 -10.44 -25.63 -22.85
CA CYS A 1040 -10.50 -26.61 -21.76
C CYS A 1040 -11.81 -26.57 -20.97
N PHE A 1041 -12.70 -25.62 -21.28
CA PHE A 1041 -14.05 -25.52 -20.72
C PHE A 1041 -15.07 -26.12 -21.69
N ALA A 1042 -16.10 -26.79 -21.16
CA ALA A 1042 -17.12 -27.49 -21.93
C ALA A 1042 -18.53 -26.93 -21.66
N PRO A 1043 -19.46 -27.04 -22.62
CA PRO A 1043 -20.88 -26.86 -22.35
C PRO A 1043 -21.36 -27.79 -21.22
N GLY A 1044 -22.24 -27.31 -20.34
CA GLY A 1044 -22.71 -28.08 -19.19
C GLY A 1044 -21.73 -28.17 -18.00
N ASP A 1045 -20.59 -27.47 -18.04
CA ASP A 1045 -19.67 -27.37 -16.91
C ASP A 1045 -20.37 -26.80 -15.64
N PRO A 1046 -19.88 -27.12 -14.43
CA PRO A 1046 -20.39 -26.50 -13.20
C PRO A 1046 -20.22 -24.98 -13.21
N LYS A 1047 -21.14 -24.27 -12.56
CA LYS A 1047 -21.16 -22.79 -12.46
C LYS A 1047 -19.77 -22.17 -12.21
N THR A 1048 -19.01 -22.73 -11.27
CA THR A 1048 -17.67 -22.24 -10.89
C THR A 1048 -16.69 -22.22 -12.05
N LEU A 1049 -16.76 -23.19 -12.97
CA LEU A 1049 -15.90 -23.18 -14.16
C LEU A 1049 -16.32 -22.11 -15.17
N PHE A 1050 -17.61 -21.82 -15.29
CA PHE A 1050 -18.07 -20.66 -16.05
C PHE A 1050 -17.61 -19.34 -15.41
N GLU A 1051 -17.64 -19.23 -14.08
CA GLU A 1051 -17.07 -18.08 -13.35
C GLU A 1051 -15.58 -17.91 -13.67
N TYR A 1052 -14.79 -18.99 -13.62
CA TYR A 1052 -13.37 -18.95 -13.97
C TYR A 1052 -13.13 -18.54 -15.43
N LYS A 1053 -13.87 -19.13 -16.37
CA LYS A 1053 -13.77 -18.81 -17.80
C LYS A 1053 -14.06 -17.34 -18.08
N PHE A 1054 -15.17 -16.82 -17.56
CA PHE A 1054 -15.57 -15.43 -17.80
C PHE A 1054 -14.73 -14.43 -17.00
N GLU A 1055 -14.21 -14.82 -15.84
CA GLU A 1055 -13.22 -14.02 -15.11
C GLU A 1055 -11.91 -13.90 -15.89
N PHE A 1056 -11.41 -14.99 -16.47
CA PHE A 1056 -10.23 -14.99 -17.32
C PHE A 1056 -10.44 -14.07 -18.54
N LEU A 1057 -11.57 -14.24 -19.24
CA LEU A 1057 -11.92 -13.40 -20.39
C LEU A 1057 -12.07 -11.93 -20.01
N ARG A 1058 -12.68 -11.63 -18.85
CA ARG A 1058 -12.82 -10.26 -18.33
C ARG A 1058 -11.45 -9.60 -18.15
N VAL A 1059 -10.51 -10.27 -17.49
CA VAL A 1059 -9.16 -9.74 -17.25
C VAL A 1059 -8.42 -9.50 -18.56
N VAL A 1060 -8.39 -10.49 -19.46
CA VAL A 1060 -7.70 -10.41 -20.74
C VAL A 1060 -8.31 -9.34 -21.66
N CYS A 1061 -9.65 -9.25 -21.72
CA CYS A 1061 -10.34 -8.24 -22.53
C CYS A 1061 -10.20 -6.83 -21.96
N ASN A 1062 -9.86 -6.68 -20.68
CA ASN A 1062 -9.60 -5.38 -20.08
C ASN A 1062 -8.20 -4.83 -20.40
N HIS A 1063 -7.39 -5.49 -21.23
CA HIS A 1063 -6.12 -4.93 -21.70
C HIS A 1063 -6.27 -3.51 -22.25
N GLU A 1064 -5.34 -2.62 -21.90
CA GLU A 1064 -5.32 -1.19 -22.24
C GLU A 1064 -5.42 -0.93 -23.75
N HIS A 1065 -4.96 -1.87 -24.58
CA HIS A 1065 -4.99 -1.81 -26.05
C HIS A 1065 -5.96 -2.82 -26.69
N TYR A 1066 -7.08 -3.13 -26.03
CA TYR A 1066 -8.08 -4.09 -26.54
C TYR A 1066 -8.56 -3.79 -27.97
N ILE A 1067 -8.84 -2.52 -28.28
CA ILE A 1067 -9.33 -2.11 -29.61
C ILE A 1067 -8.29 -2.41 -30.71
N PRO A 1068 -7.03 -1.94 -30.63
CA PRO A 1068 -5.96 -2.35 -31.56
C PRO A 1068 -5.75 -3.87 -31.67
N LEU A 1069 -5.89 -4.62 -30.57
CA LEU A 1069 -5.76 -6.09 -30.59
C LEU A 1069 -6.84 -6.78 -31.43
N ASN A 1070 -7.97 -6.13 -31.70
CA ASN A 1070 -9.03 -6.66 -32.55
C ASN A 1070 -8.97 -6.17 -34.00
N LEU A 1071 -8.00 -5.32 -34.37
CA LEU A 1071 -7.83 -4.79 -35.73
C LEU A 1071 -9.16 -4.35 -36.37
N PRO A 1072 -9.80 -3.25 -35.90
CA PRO A 1072 -11.08 -2.77 -36.43
C PRO A 1072 -10.92 -2.17 -37.85
N MET A 1073 -10.64 -3.04 -38.82
CA MET A 1073 -10.45 -2.74 -40.22
C MET A 1073 -11.09 -3.82 -41.11
N PRO A 1074 -11.48 -3.51 -42.35
CA PRO A 1074 -12.03 -4.50 -43.27
C PRO A 1074 -10.99 -5.56 -43.69
N PHE A 1075 -11.40 -6.82 -43.80
CA PHE A 1075 -10.55 -7.93 -44.25
C PHE A 1075 -10.81 -8.42 -45.69
N GLY A 1076 -11.67 -7.74 -46.45
CA GLY A 1076 -11.99 -8.06 -47.84
C GLY A 1076 -10.83 -7.85 -48.83
N LYS A 1077 -10.91 -8.50 -50.01
CA LYS A 1077 -9.95 -8.36 -51.12
C LYS A 1077 -10.35 -7.20 -52.05
N GLY A 1078 -9.62 -6.07 -52.04
CA GLY A 1078 -9.85 -4.96 -52.99
C GLY A 1078 -9.37 -3.58 -52.54
N ARG A 1079 -9.50 -2.56 -53.42
CA ARG A 1079 -9.19 -1.13 -53.18
C ARG A 1079 -9.92 -0.64 -51.92
N ILE A 1080 -9.29 0.30 -51.21
CA ILE A 1080 -9.77 0.98 -49.99
C ILE A 1080 -11.26 1.32 -50.10
N GLN A 1081 -12.12 0.55 -49.43
CA GLN A 1081 -13.54 0.87 -49.28
C GLN A 1081 -13.68 1.94 -48.21
N ARG A 1082 -14.41 3.02 -48.52
CA ARG A 1082 -14.75 4.03 -47.52
C ARG A 1082 -15.71 3.40 -46.52
N TYR A 1083 -15.66 3.85 -45.28
CA TYR A 1083 -16.48 3.34 -44.17
C TYR A 1083 -18.01 3.37 -44.46
N GLN A 1084 -18.43 4.28 -45.35
CA GLN A 1084 -19.82 4.43 -45.80
C GLN A 1084 -20.30 3.32 -46.75
N ASP A 1085 -19.37 2.53 -47.31
CA ASP A 1085 -19.63 1.51 -48.34
C ASP A 1085 -19.58 0.06 -47.79
N LEU A 1086 -19.54 -0.12 -46.46
CA LEU A 1086 -19.49 -1.43 -45.82
C LEU A 1086 -20.87 -2.12 -45.87
N GLN A 1087 -20.93 -3.32 -46.47
CA GLN A 1087 -22.04 -4.25 -46.18
C GLN A 1087 -21.94 -4.67 -44.70
N LEU A 1088 -22.91 -4.24 -43.89
CA LEU A 1088 -23.00 -4.58 -42.48
C LEU A 1088 -23.36 -6.07 -42.36
N ASP A 1089 -22.39 -6.89 -41.94
CA ASP A 1089 -22.60 -8.30 -41.63
C ASP A 1089 -22.92 -8.44 -40.13
N TYR A 1090 -24.10 -9.00 -39.85
CA TYR A 1090 -24.60 -9.23 -38.48
C TYR A 1090 -24.35 -10.66 -38.01
N SER A 1091 -23.64 -11.48 -38.80
CA SER A 1091 -23.38 -12.88 -38.49
C SER A 1091 -22.03 -13.08 -37.80
N LEU A 1092 -22.01 -13.91 -36.75
CA LEU A 1092 -20.78 -14.28 -36.05
C LEU A 1092 -20.11 -15.45 -36.77
N THR A 1093 -19.38 -15.15 -37.85
CA THR A 1093 -18.71 -16.19 -38.67
C THR A 1093 -17.36 -16.63 -38.09
N ASP A 1094 -16.89 -17.81 -38.51
CA ASP A 1094 -15.51 -18.29 -38.22
C ASP A 1094 -14.45 -17.28 -38.71
N GLU A 1095 -14.70 -16.64 -39.86
CA GLU A 1095 -13.79 -15.63 -40.43
C GLU A 1095 -13.78 -14.35 -39.60
N PHE A 1096 -14.94 -13.86 -39.16
CA PHE A 1096 -15.04 -12.74 -38.23
C PHE A 1096 -14.27 -13.03 -36.94
N CYS A 1097 -14.52 -14.21 -36.34
CA CYS A 1097 -13.86 -14.62 -35.11
C CYS A 1097 -12.36 -14.81 -35.27
N ARG A 1098 -11.88 -15.21 -36.46
CA ARG A 1098 -10.44 -15.26 -36.74
C ARG A 1098 -9.83 -13.86 -36.81
N ASN A 1099 -10.47 -12.94 -37.53
CA ASN A 1099 -9.95 -11.62 -37.86
C ASN A 1099 -10.03 -10.63 -36.69
N HIS A 1100 -11.09 -10.73 -35.88
CA HIS A 1100 -11.35 -9.92 -34.69
C HIS A 1100 -11.33 -10.81 -33.44
N PHE A 1101 -10.16 -11.38 -33.14
CA PHE A 1101 -10.06 -12.56 -32.29
C PHE A 1101 -10.66 -12.42 -30.88
N LEU A 1102 -10.30 -11.39 -30.11
CA LEU A 1102 -10.75 -11.29 -28.72
C LEU A 1102 -12.25 -11.02 -28.61
N VAL A 1103 -12.79 -10.12 -29.44
CA VAL A 1103 -14.22 -9.81 -29.47
C VAL A 1103 -15.02 -10.98 -30.04
N GLY A 1104 -14.54 -11.61 -31.11
CA GLY A 1104 -15.17 -12.79 -31.70
C GLY A 1104 -15.21 -13.97 -30.74
N LEU A 1105 -14.10 -14.25 -30.04
CA LEU A 1105 -14.03 -15.26 -29.00
C LEU A 1105 -15.01 -14.96 -27.85
N LEU A 1106 -15.02 -13.73 -27.33
CA LEU A 1106 -15.93 -13.32 -26.26
C LEU A 1106 -17.39 -13.48 -26.69
N LEU A 1107 -17.76 -12.97 -27.86
CA LEU A 1107 -19.13 -13.07 -28.40
C LEU A 1107 -19.56 -14.52 -28.59
N ARG A 1108 -18.65 -15.38 -29.06
CA ARG A 1108 -18.93 -16.81 -29.21
C ARG A 1108 -19.18 -17.48 -27.86
N GLU A 1109 -18.33 -17.22 -26.86
CA GLU A 1109 -18.51 -17.77 -25.51
C GLU A 1109 -19.77 -17.23 -24.82
N VAL A 1110 -20.12 -15.96 -25.05
CA VAL A 1110 -21.40 -15.38 -24.60
C VAL A 1110 -22.57 -16.09 -25.30
N GLY A 1111 -22.48 -16.32 -26.61
CA GLY A 1111 -23.49 -17.07 -27.38
C GLY A 1111 -23.72 -18.48 -26.82
N THR A 1112 -22.64 -19.20 -26.49
CA THR A 1112 -22.74 -20.51 -25.82
C THR A 1112 -23.34 -20.38 -24.42
N ALA A 1113 -22.89 -19.41 -23.62
CA ALA A 1113 -23.39 -19.20 -22.27
C ALA A 1113 -24.89 -18.80 -22.22
N LEU A 1114 -25.42 -18.15 -23.26
CA LEU A 1114 -26.85 -17.85 -23.38
C LEU A 1114 -27.73 -19.10 -23.49
N GLN A 1115 -27.15 -20.25 -23.83
CA GLN A 1115 -27.84 -21.54 -23.84
C GLN A 1115 -27.86 -22.23 -22.47
N GLU A 1116 -27.06 -21.75 -21.53
CA GLU A 1116 -26.94 -22.28 -20.16
C GLU A 1116 -27.99 -21.67 -19.21
N PHE A 1117 -28.01 -22.09 -17.94
CA PHE A 1117 -28.95 -21.61 -16.92
C PHE A 1117 -28.74 -20.14 -16.53
N ARG A 1118 -29.77 -19.53 -15.91
CA ARG A 1118 -29.88 -18.07 -15.67
C ARG A 1118 -28.61 -17.43 -15.11
N GLU A 1119 -27.98 -18.03 -14.11
CA GLU A 1119 -26.81 -17.44 -13.44
C GLU A 1119 -25.59 -17.34 -14.36
N VAL A 1120 -25.33 -18.37 -15.19
CA VAL A 1120 -24.24 -18.35 -16.18
C VAL A 1120 -24.50 -17.29 -17.26
N ARG A 1121 -25.75 -17.14 -17.70
CA ARG A 1121 -26.16 -16.07 -18.62
C ARG A 1121 -25.82 -14.69 -18.05
N LEU A 1122 -26.16 -14.45 -16.78
CA LEU A 1122 -25.90 -13.17 -16.11
C LEU A 1122 -24.40 -12.86 -16.01
N ILE A 1123 -23.57 -13.85 -15.71
CA ILE A 1123 -22.10 -13.70 -15.67
C ILE A 1123 -21.58 -13.26 -17.04
N ALA A 1124 -21.93 -13.99 -18.09
CA ALA A 1124 -21.48 -13.71 -19.46
C ALA A 1124 -21.93 -12.32 -19.94
N ILE A 1125 -23.21 -11.99 -19.73
CA ILE A 1125 -23.80 -10.70 -20.09
C ILE A 1125 -23.10 -9.56 -19.32
N SER A 1126 -22.81 -9.75 -18.03
CA SER A 1126 -22.14 -8.74 -17.20
C SER A 1126 -20.75 -8.41 -17.73
N VAL A 1127 -19.94 -9.41 -18.09
CA VAL A 1127 -18.60 -9.21 -18.65
C VAL A 1127 -18.66 -8.41 -19.95
N LEU A 1128 -19.56 -8.79 -20.87
CA LEU A 1128 -19.73 -8.08 -22.15
C LEU A 1128 -20.25 -6.65 -21.95
N LYS A 1129 -21.26 -6.47 -21.08
CA LYS A 1129 -21.83 -5.15 -20.75
C LYS A 1129 -20.76 -4.22 -20.20
N ASN A 1130 -19.98 -4.67 -19.22
CA ASN A 1130 -18.94 -3.85 -18.59
C ASN A 1130 -17.83 -3.46 -19.58
N LEU A 1131 -17.50 -4.34 -20.53
CA LEU A 1131 -16.55 -4.04 -21.60
C LEU A 1131 -17.09 -3.00 -22.59
N LEU A 1132 -18.37 -3.08 -22.96
CA LEU A 1132 -19.02 -2.07 -23.80
C LEU A 1132 -19.08 -0.70 -23.11
N ILE A 1133 -19.43 -0.68 -21.80
CA ILE A 1133 -19.41 0.54 -20.98
C ILE A 1133 -18.00 1.15 -21.00
N LYS A 1134 -16.97 0.32 -20.79
CA LYS A 1134 -15.57 0.76 -20.83
C LYS A 1134 -15.24 1.43 -22.16
N HIS A 1135 -15.55 0.82 -23.30
CA HIS A 1135 -15.25 1.40 -24.61
C HIS A 1135 -16.06 2.64 -24.94
N SER A 1136 -17.27 2.77 -24.37
CA SER A 1136 -18.08 3.99 -24.50
C SER A 1136 -17.50 5.18 -23.74
N PHE A 1137 -16.84 4.92 -22.61
CA PHE A 1137 -16.27 5.92 -21.71
C PHE A 1137 -14.75 6.10 -21.84
N ASP A 1138 -14.07 5.29 -22.65
CA ASP A 1138 -12.65 5.46 -22.97
C ASP A 1138 -12.47 6.75 -23.77
N ASP A 1139 -11.79 7.72 -23.16
CA ASP A 1139 -11.62 9.06 -23.70
C ASP A 1139 -10.71 9.11 -24.92
N ARG A 1140 -9.84 8.10 -25.10
CA ARG A 1140 -9.02 7.94 -26.30
C ARG A 1140 -9.87 7.70 -27.56
N TYR A 1141 -11.09 7.21 -27.40
CA TYR A 1141 -12.02 6.87 -28.49
C TYR A 1141 -13.30 7.71 -28.46
N ALA A 1142 -13.30 8.89 -27.82
CA ALA A 1142 -14.52 9.67 -27.62
C ALA A 1142 -15.16 10.22 -28.93
N SER A 1143 -14.40 10.30 -30.04
CA SER A 1143 -14.92 10.85 -31.29
C SER A 1143 -15.99 9.95 -31.93
N ARG A 1144 -16.95 10.56 -32.64
CA ARG A 1144 -18.02 9.82 -33.33
C ARG A 1144 -17.47 8.80 -34.34
N SER A 1145 -16.39 9.13 -35.04
CA SER A 1145 -15.75 8.23 -36.00
C SER A 1145 -15.07 7.03 -35.31
N HIS A 1146 -14.47 7.23 -34.14
CA HIS A 1146 -13.91 6.14 -33.35
C HIS A 1146 -15.01 5.22 -32.81
N GLN A 1147 -16.04 5.79 -32.17
CA GLN A 1147 -17.17 5.02 -31.62
C GLN A 1147 -17.90 4.22 -32.70
N ALA A 1148 -18.18 4.82 -33.86
CA ALA A 1148 -18.79 4.11 -34.98
C ALA A 1148 -17.94 2.89 -35.37
N ARG A 1149 -16.61 3.07 -35.53
CA ARG A 1149 -15.71 1.97 -35.88
C ARG A 1149 -15.65 0.89 -34.79
N ILE A 1150 -15.68 1.26 -33.50
CA ILE A 1150 -15.79 0.29 -32.40
C ILE A 1150 -17.10 -0.48 -32.49
N ALA A 1151 -18.22 0.18 -32.81
CA ALA A 1151 -19.53 -0.47 -32.94
C ALA A 1151 -19.50 -1.63 -33.96
N THR A 1152 -18.72 -1.50 -35.05
CA THR A 1152 -18.61 -2.56 -36.05
C THR A 1152 -18.05 -3.87 -35.50
N LEU A 1153 -17.19 -3.82 -34.47
CA LEU A 1153 -16.68 -5.02 -33.79
C LEU A 1153 -17.77 -5.78 -33.01
N TYR A 1154 -18.90 -5.13 -32.71
CA TYR A 1154 -19.99 -5.67 -31.91
C TYR A 1154 -21.26 -5.95 -32.71
N LEU A 1155 -21.31 -5.67 -34.02
CA LEU A 1155 -22.48 -5.95 -34.86
C LEU A 1155 -22.99 -7.41 -34.78
N PRO A 1156 -22.14 -8.45 -34.70
CA PRO A 1156 -22.61 -9.82 -34.57
C PRO A 1156 -23.43 -10.11 -33.30
N LEU A 1157 -23.35 -9.23 -32.30
CA LEU A 1157 -24.17 -9.33 -31.09
C LEU A 1157 -25.67 -9.17 -31.39
N PHE A 1158 -26.06 -8.40 -32.42
CA PHE A 1158 -27.45 -8.31 -32.84
C PHE A 1158 -28.01 -9.68 -33.27
N GLY A 1159 -27.24 -10.42 -34.08
CA GLY A 1159 -27.60 -11.79 -34.46
C GLY A 1159 -27.75 -12.70 -33.24
N LEU A 1160 -26.78 -12.68 -32.33
CA LEU A 1160 -26.81 -13.46 -31.08
C LEU A 1160 -28.03 -13.14 -30.21
N LEU A 1161 -28.39 -11.86 -30.08
CA LEU A 1161 -29.54 -11.42 -29.29
C LEU A 1161 -30.86 -11.87 -29.92
N ILE A 1162 -31.00 -11.75 -31.25
CA ILE A 1162 -32.19 -12.19 -31.98
C ILE A 1162 -32.39 -13.70 -31.80
N GLU A 1163 -31.33 -14.50 -31.95
CA GLU A 1163 -31.37 -15.95 -31.77
C GLU A 1163 -31.76 -16.36 -30.34
N ASN A 1164 -31.47 -15.53 -29.33
CA ASN A 1164 -31.65 -15.86 -27.91
C ASN A 1164 -32.69 -14.99 -27.19
N VAL A 1165 -33.50 -14.20 -27.91
CA VAL A 1165 -34.44 -13.22 -27.35
C VAL A 1165 -35.37 -13.82 -26.29
N GLN A 1166 -35.85 -15.05 -26.52
CA GLN A 1166 -36.76 -15.76 -25.60
C GLN A 1166 -36.10 -16.16 -24.28
N ARG A 1167 -34.77 -16.33 -24.27
CA ARG A 1167 -33.99 -16.76 -23.09
C ARG A 1167 -33.50 -15.57 -22.26
N ILE A 1168 -33.40 -14.41 -22.90
CA ILE A 1168 -33.05 -13.13 -22.29
C ILE A 1168 -34.29 -12.49 -21.62
N ASN A 1169 -35.49 -12.78 -22.14
CA ASN A 1169 -36.77 -12.21 -21.72
C ASN A 1169 -37.59 -13.13 -20.79
N VAL A 1170 -37.03 -13.60 -19.69
CA VAL A 1170 -37.80 -14.36 -18.68
C VAL A 1170 -38.32 -13.40 -17.62
N ARG A 1171 -39.61 -13.02 -17.72
CA ARG A 1171 -40.38 -12.43 -16.61
C ARG A 1171 -40.40 -13.43 -15.45
N ASP A 1172 -40.23 -12.96 -14.22
CA ASP A 1172 -40.38 -13.79 -13.02
C ASP A 1172 -41.79 -14.41 -13.02
N VAL A 1173 -41.87 -15.69 -13.38
CA VAL A 1173 -43.00 -16.55 -13.03
C VAL A 1173 -42.52 -17.40 -11.87
N SER A 1174 -42.61 -16.84 -10.66
CA SER A 1174 -42.67 -17.67 -9.46
C SER A 1174 -44.04 -18.38 -9.46
N PRO A 1175 -44.13 -19.70 -9.27
CA PRO A 1175 -45.42 -20.38 -9.11
C PRO A 1175 -46.01 -20.19 -7.71
N PHE A 1176 -45.73 -19.06 -7.04
CA PHE A 1176 -46.29 -18.73 -5.73
C PHE A 1176 -46.66 -17.25 -5.67
N PRO A 1177 -47.89 -16.89 -5.28
CA PRO A 1177 -48.28 -15.51 -5.03
C PRO A 1177 -47.77 -15.07 -3.66
N VAL A 1178 -47.03 -13.95 -3.60
CA VAL A 1178 -46.77 -13.23 -2.35
C VAL A 1178 -47.57 -11.93 -2.40
N ASN A 1179 -48.68 -11.89 -1.65
CA ASN A 1179 -49.30 -10.62 -1.26
C ASN A 1179 -48.55 -10.03 -0.05
N PRO A 1180 -48.44 -8.70 0.07
CA PRO A 1180 -47.68 -8.05 1.13
C PRO A 1180 -48.54 -7.83 2.39
N GLY A 1181 -48.07 -8.28 3.57
CA GLY A 1181 -48.61 -7.83 4.87
C GLY A 1181 -48.54 -8.81 6.05
N SER A 1182 -47.84 -8.38 7.13
CA SER A 1182 -47.99 -8.69 8.57
C SER A 1182 -47.76 -10.11 9.17
N THR A 1183 -46.70 -10.21 9.98
CA THR A 1183 -46.53 -10.81 11.33
C THR A 1183 -47.29 -12.09 11.80
N LEU A 1184 -46.50 -13.10 12.19
CA LEU A 1184 -46.60 -14.07 13.32
C LEU A 1184 -47.82 -15.04 13.46
N LYS A 1185 -47.62 -16.35 13.19
CA LYS A 1185 -47.64 -17.52 14.13
C LYS A 1185 -47.85 -18.89 13.44
N GLU A 1186 -47.31 -19.95 14.05
CA GLU A 1186 -47.41 -21.40 13.72
C GLU A 1186 -48.85 -21.96 13.68
N GLU A 1187 -49.16 -22.90 12.76
CA GLU A 1187 -49.43 -24.35 12.99
C GLU A 1187 -50.18 -25.05 11.81
N SER A 1188 -49.68 -26.24 11.42
CA SER A 1188 -50.36 -27.44 10.83
C SER A 1188 -50.99 -27.50 9.39
N LEU A 1189 -50.74 -28.67 8.75
CA LEU A 1189 -51.13 -29.27 7.43
C LEU A 1189 -52.67 -29.58 7.29
N PRO A 1190 -53.25 -30.14 6.17
CA PRO A 1190 -52.70 -30.78 4.95
C PRO A 1190 -53.39 -30.53 3.56
N LEU A 1191 -52.74 -31.06 2.50
CA LEU A 1191 -53.08 -31.31 1.07
C LEU A 1191 -54.45 -32.00 0.77
N PRO A 1192 -55.06 -31.95 -0.46
CA PRO A 1192 -54.61 -32.78 -1.62
C PRO A 1192 -54.92 -32.37 -3.10
N ALA A 1193 -54.03 -32.84 -3.99
CA ALA A 1193 -54.18 -33.49 -5.33
C ALA A 1193 -55.01 -32.89 -6.51
N ALA A 1194 -54.35 -32.77 -7.69
CA ALA A 1194 -54.61 -33.53 -8.95
C ALA A 1194 -54.40 -32.73 -10.27
N ASN A 1195 -53.69 -33.37 -11.21
CA ASN A 1195 -53.33 -33.05 -12.61
C ASN A 1195 -54.49 -33.38 -13.61
N PRO A 1196 -54.38 -33.30 -14.96
CA PRO A 1196 -53.59 -32.44 -15.89
C PRO A 1196 -54.32 -32.07 -17.25
N LEU A 1197 -53.55 -31.48 -18.19
CA LEU A 1197 -53.54 -31.65 -19.68
C LEU A 1197 -54.25 -30.62 -20.60
N VAL A 1198 -53.49 -29.90 -21.45
CA VAL A 1198 -53.73 -29.66 -22.92
C VAL A 1198 -52.40 -29.29 -23.63
N THR A 1199 -52.20 -29.81 -24.85
CA THR A 1199 -51.06 -29.71 -25.79
C THR A 1199 -51.10 -28.48 -26.75
N PRO A 1200 -49.97 -28.01 -27.33
CA PRO A 1200 -49.94 -26.91 -28.31
C PRO A 1200 -49.74 -27.35 -29.79
N GLN A 1201 -50.24 -26.53 -30.73
CA GLN A 1201 -50.18 -26.70 -32.20
C GLN A 1201 -48.84 -26.22 -32.84
N LYS A 1202 -48.52 -26.76 -34.03
CA LYS A 1202 -47.31 -26.52 -34.86
C LYS A 1202 -47.35 -25.19 -35.67
N PRO A 1203 -46.18 -24.61 -36.05
CA PRO A 1203 -46.07 -23.39 -36.86
C PRO A 1203 -45.86 -23.68 -38.37
N GLY A 1204 -46.37 -22.79 -39.21
CA GLY A 1204 -46.14 -22.74 -40.67
C GLY A 1204 -45.12 -21.66 -41.06
N ILE A 1205 -44.41 -21.92 -42.16
CA ILE A 1205 -43.26 -21.17 -42.71
C ILE A 1205 -43.75 -20.11 -43.70
N ALA A 1206 -43.39 -18.84 -43.48
CA ALA A 1206 -43.07 -17.82 -44.50
C ALA A 1206 -42.67 -16.52 -43.78
N LEU A 1207 -41.48 -15.96 -44.05
CA LEU A 1207 -41.16 -14.59 -43.65
C LEU A 1207 -40.37 -13.90 -44.75
N ASP A 1208 -41.03 -12.92 -45.35
CA ASP A 1208 -40.53 -11.95 -46.33
C ASP A 1208 -40.47 -10.58 -45.61
N ASN A 1209 -39.34 -9.88 -45.75
CA ASN A 1209 -39.03 -8.46 -45.51
C ASN A 1209 -39.73 -7.59 -44.40
N SER A 1210 -40.47 -8.13 -43.42
CA SER A 1210 -41.10 -7.34 -42.34
C SER A 1210 -40.29 -7.22 -41.05
N LEU A 1211 -39.11 -7.85 -40.97
CA LEU A 1211 -38.29 -8.04 -39.75
C LEU A 1211 -37.93 -6.74 -39.00
N HIS A 1212 -37.82 -5.61 -39.69
CA HIS A 1212 -37.44 -4.33 -39.07
C HIS A 1212 -38.52 -3.72 -38.17
N LYS A 1213 -39.82 -3.96 -38.43
CA LYS A 1213 -40.91 -3.36 -37.64
C LYS A 1213 -41.20 -4.15 -36.36
N ASP A 1214 -41.08 -5.47 -36.40
CA ASP A 1214 -41.32 -6.33 -35.23
C ASP A 1214 -40.19 -6.23 -34.18
N LEU A 1215 -38.97 -5.89 -34.62
CA LEU A 1215 -37.80 -5.69 -33.75
C LEU A 1215 -37.97 -4.49 -32.81
N PHE A 1216 -38.44 -3.34 -33.33
CA PHE A 1216 -38.69 -2.15 -32.50
C PHE A 1216 -39.96 -2.27 -31.64
N GLY A 1217 -40.98 -2.98 -32.12
CA GLY A 1217 -42.21 -3.25 -31.37
C GLY A 1217 -42.01 -4.16 -30.15
N ALA A 1218 -41.08 -5.13 -30.21
CA ALA A 1218 -40.75 -6.00 -29.08
C ALA A 1218 -39.92 -5.30 -27.99
N ILE A 1219 -39.15 -4.26 -28.35
CA ILE A 1219 -38.26 -3.50 -27.46
C ILE A 1219 -39.05 -2.50 -26.59
N SER A 1220 -40.21 -2.02 -27.04
CA SER A 1220 -41.00 -1.00 -26.32
C SER A 1220 -41.81 -1.52 -25.12
N GLY A 1221 -41.91 -2.84 -24.91
CA GLY A 1221 -42.85 -3.45 -23.97
C GLY A 1221 -42.29 -4.11 -22.69
N ILE A 1222 -41.00 -3.94 -22.33
CA ILE A 1222 -40.34 -4.79 -21.32
C ILE A 1222 -39.53 -3.97 -20.29
N GLY A 1223 -39.99 -3.90 -19.03
CA GLY A 1223 -39.37 -3.06 -17.98
C GLY A 1223 -38.52 -3.80 -16.94
N ASN A 1224 -37.48 -4.56 -17.33
CA ASN A 1224 -36.56 -5.21 -16.38
C ASN A 1224 -35.10 -5.27 -16.87
N VAL A 1225 -34.15 -5.61 -15.99
CA VAL A 1225 -32.66 -5.59 -16.14
C VAL A 1225 -32.11 -6.06 -17.49
N SER A 1226 -32.78 -6.97 -18.19
CA SER A 1226 -32.46 -7.41 -19.56
C SER A 1226 -32.57 -6.30 -20.62
N CYS A 1227 -33.34 -5.24 -20.35
CA CYS A 1227 -33.56 -4.10 -21.23
C CYS A 1227 -32.33 -3.19 -21.36
N SER A 1228 -31.47 -3.13 -20.33
CA SER A 1228 -30.25 -2.32 -20.37
C SER A 1228 -29.34 -2.78 -21.51
N VAL A 1229 -29.17 -4.09 -21.74
CA VAL A 1229 -28.26 -4.60 -22.78
C VAL A 1229 -28.82 -4.44 -24.19
N CYS A 1230 -30.11 -4.70 -24.40
CA CYS A 1230 -30.74 -4.51 -25.72
C CYS A 1230 -30.86 -3.03 -26.13
N PHE A 1231 -31.22 -2.14 -25.20
CA PHE A 1231 -31.25 -0.69 -25.50
C PHE A 1231 -29.82 -0.11 -25.63
N SER A 1232 -28.85 -0.59 -24.84
CA SER A 1232 -27.45 -0.14 -24.91
C SER A 1232 -26.79 -0.42 -26.25
N LEU A 1233 -27.24 -1.44 -26.97
CA LEU A 1233 -26.75 -1.76 -28.31
C LEU A 1233 -27.34 -0.89 -29.42
N VAL A 1234 -28.58 -0.40 -29.26
CA VAL A 1234 -29.20 0.49 -30.24
C VAL A 1234 -28.71 1.95 -30.08
N SER A 1235 -28.18 2.29 -28.90
CA SER A 1235 -27.61 3.62 -28.60
C SER A 1235 -26.10 3.74 -28.85
N PHE A 1236 -25.39 2.64 -29.11
CA PHE A 1236 -23.98 2.61 -29.53
C PHE A 1236 -23.92 2.60 -31.06
#